data_AF-C9ZSC7-F1
#
_entry.id   AF-C9ZSC7-F1
#
_cell.length_a   1.000
_cell.length_b   1.000
_cell.length_c   1.000
_cell.angle_alpha   90.00
_cell.angle_beta   90.00
_cell.angle_gamma   90.00
#
_symmetry.space_group_name_H-M   'P 1'
#
loop_
_entity.id
_entity.type
_entity.pdbx_description
1 polymer ?
#
loop_
_entity_poly.entity_id
_entity_poly.type
_entity_poly.pdbx_seq_one_letter_code
_entity_poly.pdbx_strand_id
1 'polypeptide(L)'
;MSVQQESVTECVVILDAGSQYGKVIDRKVRELRVESRVMPLDTPTDILRSDPSIKGIIISGGPSSISDADAPSYNTDLFSVGKPLLGICYGVQLLTRAFGGKVGCAGVREDGQDEITVDTNSPIFHGLSNKEKVLLTHGDSITEAGPHLKVTARSSAHIIAAVQHESLPLFGVQFHPEVELTENGVQILKNFLTFCGCKFTFTMEDREEKALRLIRERTTQGQKVLCLASGGVDSTVCAVLLLKALGPERVVCIHIDHGFMRLNESQEVVAALRAAGVNVTLIDATKQFSEATTEFPAKRGKGAYQTGKLCEAIDPEEKRVIIGNTFMSVCDAAVKDLNLDVNNLLLAQGTLRPDLIESGSAYASKVADAIKTHHNDTAVVRQLRAEGRIIEPLCDYHKDEVRELGTRLGIPTHLVQRQPFPGPGLAIRVLCSDGSLFKDEHYARTEENVRAVCAGDERFELLKPLCKELRSLEPASCILPIRTVGVQGDGRTYAYAAALSIGRLPNKEEWNSLGRLALVIPKLTSNVNRIVFMFGPKRTEAPLKATKSSLVPEVLDKLRLADDTVNRALIKYGLVRRLSQVPVVLLPIGFEEKGPFSVVIRPFITNDFMTGVPAAPGSADMPLEALKEIVETLQGFDFISRVMYDLTGKPPGTTEWE
;
A
#
# COMPACT_ATOMS: atom_id res chain seq x y z
N MET A 1 48.64 -13.03 -1.96
CA MET A 1 47.67 -12.30 -2.81
C MET A 1 46.64 -13.31 -3.31
N SER A 2 45.62 -13.59 -2.51
CA SER A 2 44.41 -14.27 -2.99
C SER A 2 43.42 -13.19 -3.35
N VAL A 3 43.20 -12.98 -4.65
CA VAL A 3 42.08 -12.19 -5.13
C VAL A 3 40.83 -12.90 -4.60
N GLN A 4 40.16 -12.31 -3.60
CA GLN A 4 38.82 -12.72 -3.24
C GLN A 4 37.97 -12.49 -4.49
N GLN A 5 37.68 -13.58 -5.19
CA GLN A 5 36.74 -13.59 -6.29
C GLN A 5 35.41 -13.12 -5.70
N GLU A 6 34.97 -11.91 -6.05
CA GLU A 6 33.62 -11.46 -5.72
C GLU A 6 32.67 -12.56 -6.20
N SER A 7 31.94 -13.19 -5.27
CA SER A 7 30.93 -14.17 -5.61
C SER A 7 29.88 -13.44 -6.45
N VAL A 8 29.84 -13.70 -7.75
CA VAL A 8 28.82 -13.15 -8.63
C VAL A 8 27.47 -13.62 -8.08
N THR A 9 26.70 -12.69 -7.50
CA THR A 9 25.40 -12.99 -6.92
C THR A 9 24.48 -13.40 -8.06
N GLU A 10 23.95 -14.62 -7.99
CA GLU A 10 22.99 -15.12 -8.97
C GLU A 10 21.69 -14.32 -8.90
N CYS A 11 21.11 -13.99 -10.06
CA CYS A 11 19.85 -13.24 -10.10
C CYS A 11 18.87 -13.77 -11.15
N VAL A 12 17.60 -13.42 -10.98
CA VAL A 12 16.52 -13.61 -11.97
C VAL A 12 16.00 -12.25 -12.40
N VAL A 13 15.83 -12.06 -13.70
CA VAL A 13 15.28 -10.82 -14.27
C VAL A 13 13.78 -10.95 -14.44
N ILE A 14 13.04 -9.94 -14.00
CA ILE A 14 11.60 -9.80 -14.20
C ILE A 14 11.40 -8.68 -15.21
N LEU A 15 10.96 -9.03 -16.41
CA LEU A 15 10.60 -8.08 -17.45
C LEU A 15 9.15 -7.65 -17.25
N ASP A 16 8.94 -6.40 -16.86
CA ASP A 16 7.63 -5.89 -16.54
C ASP A 16 6.91 -5.38 -17.79
N ALA A 17 5.81 -6.03 -18.17
CA ALA A 17 4.92 -5.63 -19.26
C ALA A 17 3.88 -4.57 -18.84
N GLY A 18 4.05 -3.95 -17.67
CA GLY A 18 3.17 -2.91 -17.15
C GLY A 18 2.06 -3.43 -16.25
N SER A 19 2.22 -4.61 -15.64
CA SER A 19 1.27 -5.09 -14.64
C SER A 19 1.60 -4.57 -13.24
N GLN A 20 0.57 -4.43 -12.42
CA GLN A 20 0.73 -4.26 -10.96
C GLN A 20 1.47 -5.46 -10.32
N TYR A 21 1.56 -6.59 -11.02
CA TYR A 21 2.10 -7.86 -10.51
C TYR A 21 3.63 -7.98 -10.61
N GLY A 22 4.33 -7.17 -11.41
CA GLY A 22 5.80 -7.21 -11.48
C GLY A 22 6.47 -7.12 -10.10
N LYS A 23 5.92 -6.25 -9.23
CA LYS A 23 6.35 -6.10 -7.82
C LYS A 23 6.06 -7.33 -6.96
N VAL A 24 4.94 -8.00 -7.21
CA VAL A 24 4.52 -9.20 -6.46
C VAL A 24 5.44 -10.38 -6.81
N ILE A 25 5.77 -10.54 -8.10
CA ILE A 25 6.73 -11.55 -8.56
C ILE A 25 8.10 -11.29 -7.92
N ASP A 26 8.59 -10.04 -7.94
CA ASP A 26 9.87 -9.65 -7.31
C ASP A 26 9.92 -10.04 -5.83
N ARG A 27 8.83 -9.78 -5.10
CA ARG A 27 8.69 -10.17 -3.71
C ARG A 27 8.70 -11.69 -3.52
N LYS A 28 7.94 -12.46 -4.30
CA LYS A 28 7.88 -13.93 -4.16
C LYS A 28 9.20 -14.63 -4.50
N VAL A 29 9.94 -14.14 -5.49
CA VAL A 29 11.27 -14.66 -5.82
C VAL A 29 12.25 -14.42 -4.66
N ARG A 30 12.17 -13.26 -3.99
CA ARG A 30 13.01 -12.93 -2.83
C ARG A 30 12.62 -13.67 -1.55
N GLU A 31 11.32 -13.91 -1.32
CA GLU A 31 10.85 -14.82 -0.25
C GLU A 31 11.45 -16.23 -0.41
N LEU A 32 11.66 -16.65 -1.66
CA LEU A 32 12.37 -17.87 -2.02
C LEU A 32 13.90 -17.72 -2.02
N ARG A 33 14.46 -16.67 -1.41
CA ARG A 33 15.93 -16.49 -1.26
C ARG A 33 16.70 -16.48 -2.58
N VAL A 34 16.13 -15.90 -3.63
CA VAL A 34 16.83 -15.61 -4.89
C VAL A 34 16.81 -14.10 -5.16
N GLU A 35 17.94 -13.55 -5.60
CA GLU A 35 18.00 -12.13 -5.98
C GLU A 35 17.21 -11.89 -7.27
N SER A 36 16.43 -10.82 -7.30
CA SER A 36 15.65 -10.43 -8.48
C SER A 36 15.92 -8.99 -8.91
N ARG A 37 15.81 -8.73 -10.22
CA ARG A 37 15.91 -7.41 -10.85
C ARG A 37 14.70 -7.17 -11.73
N VAL A 38 13.94 -6.11 -11.46
CA VAL A 38 12.82 -5.69 -12.30
C VAL A 38 13.36 -4.76 -13.38
N MET A 39 13.05 -5.03 -14.65
CA MET A 39 13.51 -4.27 -15.81
C MET A 39 12.35 -4.07 -16.81
N PRO A 40 12.38 -3.02 -17.64
CA PRO A 40 11.38 -2.82 -18.70
C PRO A 40 11.33 -3.98 -19.71
N LEU A 41 10.15 -4.26 -20.27
CA LEU A 41 9.97 -5.33 -21.27
C LEU A 41 10.85 -5.15 -22.53
N ASP A 42 11.17 -3.92 -22.91
CA ASP A 42 12.01 -3.56 -24.05
C ASP A 42 13.51 -3.61 -23.75
N THR A 43 13.92 -4.11 -22.58
CA THR A 43 15.34 -4.25 -22.20
C THR A 43 16.12 -5.02 -23.28
N PRO A 44 17.22 -4.44 -23.82
CA PRO A 44 18.01 -5.09 -24.87
C PRO A 44 18.45 -6.50 -24.50
N THR A 45 18.21 -7.45 -25.40
CA THR A 45 18.50 -8.88 -25.18
C THR A 45 19.99 -9.17 -25.01
N ASP A 46 20.87 -8.35 -25.56
CA ASP A 46 22.32 -8.44 -25.34
C ASP A 46 22.71 -8.28 -23.87
N ILE A 47 22.01 -7.42 -23.13
CA ILE A 47 22.22 -7.26 -21.68
C ILE A 47 21.83 -8.57 -20.97
N LEU A 48 20.68 -9.14 -21.34
CA LEU A 48 20.18 -10.38 -20.76
C LEU A 48 21.09 -11.57 -21.08
N ARG A 49 21.66 -11.61 -22.28
CA ARG A 49 22.54 -12.69 -22.78
C ARG A 49 23.94 -12.61 -22.17
N SER A 50 24.52 -11.41 -22.11
CA SER A 50 25.92 -11.21 -21.70
C SER A 50 26.16 -11.33 -20.20
N ASP A 51 25.18 -11.02 -19.36
CA ASP A 51 25.34 -11.05 -17.91
C ASP A 51 25.31 -12.49 -17.36
N PRO A 52 26.42 -13.05 -16.86
CA PRO A 52 26.47 -14.45 -16.37
C PRO A 52 25.76 -14.66 -15.03
N SER A 53 25.42 -13.57 -14.32
CA SER A 53 24.68 -13.62 -13.06
C SER A 53 23.22 -14.02 -13.27
N ILE A 54 22.63 -13.66 -14.41
CA ILE A 54 21.22 -13.92 -14.70
C ILE A 54 21.02 -15.41 -15.02
N LYS A 55 20.28 -16.11 -14.15
CA LYS A 55 19.96 -17.54 -14.27
C LYS A 55 18.64 -17.83 -14.98
N GLY A 56 17.70 -16.88 -14.97
CA GLY A 56 16.39 -17.03 -15.60
C GLY A 56 15.70 -15.69 -15.81
N ILE A 57 14.65 -15.72 -16.63
CA ILE A 57 13.85 -14.55 -17.01
C ILE A 57 12.37 -14.85 -16.71
N ILE A 58 11.66 -13.91 -16.10
CA ILE A 58 10.20 -13.97 -15.90
C ILE A 58 9.60 -12.77 -16.64
N ILE A 59 8.61 -13.00 -17.50
CA ILE A 59 7.82 -11.92 -18.11
C ILE A 59 6.52 -11.79 -17.32
N SER A 60 6.25 -10.60 -16.78
CA SER A 60 5.03 -10.33 -16.00
C SER A 60 3.79 -10.30 -16.90
N GLY A 61 2.61 -10.28 -16.26
CA GLY A 61 1.36 -9.98 -16.95
C GLY A 61 1.28 -8.52 -17.41
N GLY A 62 0.17 -8.16 -18.06
CA GLY A 62 -0.14 -6.79 -18.47
C GLY A 62 -1.66 -6.63 -18.62
N PRO A 63 -2.20 -5.42 -18.41
CA PRO A 63 -3.64 -5.17 -18.54
C PRO A 63 -4.11 -5.11 -20.00
N SER A 64 -3.21 -4.91 -20.94
CA SER A 64 -3.50 -4.71 -22.37
C SER A 64 -3.63 -6.04 -23.13
N SER A 65 -4.41 -6.03 -24.21
CA SER A 65 -4.33 -7.09 -25.22
C SER A 65 -3.03 -6.94 -26.01
N ILE A 66 -2.42 -8.05 -26.44
CA ILE A 66 -1.27 -8.01 -27.37
C ILE A 66 -1.67 -7.35 -28.71
N SER A 67 -2.96 -7.34 -29.03
CA SER A 67 -3.47 -6.78 -30.28
C SER A 67 -3.72 -5.27 -30.22
N ASP A 68 -3.60 -4.65 -29.05
CA ASP A 68 -3.84 -3.22 -28.88
C ASP A 68 -2.74 -2.38 -29.56
N ALA A 69 -3.13 -1.22 -30.10
CA ALA A 69 -2.18 -0.31 -30.77
C ALA A 69 -1.07 0.19 -29.81
N ASP A 70 -1.38 0.25 -28.52
CA ASP A 70 -0.49 0.69 -27.44
C ASP A 70 0.15 -0.49 -26.67
N ALA A 71 0.16 -1.69 -27.26
CA ALA A 71 0.76 -2.86 -26.62
C ALA A 71 2.26 -2.63 -26.31
N PRO A 72 2.75 -3.01 -25.12
CA PRO A 72 4.15 -2.85 -24.74
C PRO A 72 5.11 -3.42 -25.77
N SER A 73 6.10 -2.63 -26.20
CA SER A 73 7.14 -3.09 -27.12
C SER A 73 8.06 -4.11 -26.43
N TYR A 74 8.47 -5.13 -27.17
CA TYR A 74 9.42 -6.14 -26.72
C TYR A 74 10.40 -6.51 -27.84
N ASN A 75 11.56 -7.04 -27.46
CA ASN A 75 12.58 -7.47 -28.42
C ASN A 75 12.21 -8.82 -29.06
N THR A 76 12.22 -8.90 -30.38
CA THR A 76 11.76 -10.09 -31.12
C THR A 76 12.63 -11.32 -30.87
N ASP A 77 13.90 -11.13 -30.49
CA ASP A 77 14.84 -12.21 -30.17
C ASP A 77 14.82 -12.61 -28.67
N LEU A 78 13.88 -12.09 -27.88
CA LEU A 78 13.78 -12.35 -26.43
C LEU A 78 13.72 -13.85 -26.10
N PHE A 79 12.95 -14.62 -26.86
CA PHE A 79 12.81 -16.07 -26.66
C PHE A 79 14.03 -16.87 -27.15
N SER A 80 15.02 -16.20 -27.76
CA SER A 80 16.29 -16.76 -28.24
C SER A 80 17.50 -16.35 -27.39
N VAL A 81 17.30 -15.75 -26.21
CA VAL A 81 18.38 -15.33 -25.30
C VAL A 81 19.21 -16.51 -24.77
N GLY A 82 18.65 -17.73 -24.78
CA GLY A 82 19.35 -18.94 -24.33
C GLY A 82 19.32 -19.16 -22.81
N LYS A 83 18.42 -18.47 -22.11
CA LYS A 83 18.18 -18.62 -20.67
C LYS A 83 16.76 -19.14 -20.41
N PRO A 84 16.52 -19.91 -19.33
CA PRO A 84 15.17 -20.32 -18.97
C PRO A 84 14.23 -19.13 -18.81
N LEU A 85 13.01 -19.26 -19.35
CA LEU A 85 12.02 -18.18 -19.35
C LEU A 85 10.65 -18.69 -18.88
N LEU A 86 10.01 -17.91 -18.01
CA LEU A 86 8.62 -18.11 -17.58
C LEU A 86 7.77 -16.90 -17.98
N GLY A 87 6.81 -17.10 -18.88
CA GLY A 87 5.81 -16.08 -19.22
C GLY A 87 4.55 -16.21 -18.37
N ILE A 88 4.13 -15.14 -17.70
CA ILE A 88 2.91 -15.11 -16.87
C ILE A 88 1.86 -14.25 -17.57
N CYS A 89 0.66 -14.79 -17.78
CA CYS A 89 -0.48 -14.14 -18.43
C CYS A 89 -0.10 -13.48 -19.79
N TYR A 90 0.12 -12.17 -19.84
CA TYR A 90 0.61 -11.49 -21.05
C TYR A 90 1.92 -12.12 -21.59
N GLY A 91 2.83 -12.52 -20.70
CA GLY A 91 4.08 -13.18 -21.07
C GLY A 91 3.87 -14.53 -21.79
N VAL A 92 2.89 -15.34 -21.37
CA VAL A 92 2.61 -16.62 -22.06
C VAL A 92 1.93 -16.39 -23.41
N GLN A 93 1.12 -15.34 -23.52
CA GLN A 93 0.48 -14.98 -24.78
C GLN A 93 1.53 -14.47 -25.80
N LEU A 94 2.54 -13.70 -25.37
CA LEU A 94 3.68 -13.32 -26.20
C LEU A 94 4.47 -14.54 -26.68
N LEU A 95 4.79 -15.46 -25.76
CA LEU A 95 5.45 -16.72 -26.07
C LEU A 95 4.67 -17.52 -27.12
N THR A 96 3.36 -17.66 -26.90
CA THR A 96 2.47 -18.40 -27.80
C THR A 96 2.48 -17.81 -29.21
N ARG A 97 2.37 -16.48 -29.33
CA ARG A 97 2.41 -15.79 -30.62
C ARG A 97 3.76 -15.93 -31.31
N ALA A 98 4.86 -15.87 -30.57
CA ALA A 98 6.22 -16.01 -31.11
C ALA A 98 6.46 -17.39 -31.75
N PHE A 99 5.77 -18.44 -31.28
CA PHE A 99 5.87 -19.80 -31.79
C PHE A 99 4.65 -20.25 -32.63
N GLY A 100 3.94 -19.28 -33.23
CA GLY A 100 2.90 -19.55 -34.23
C GLY A 100 1.55 -20.00 -33.68
N GLY A 101 1.32 -19.86 -32.37
CA GLY A 101 0.01 -20.04 -31.76
C GLY A 101 -0.91 -18.84 -31.97
N LYS A 102 -2.17 -18.98 -31.55
CA LYS A 102 -3.22 -17.95 -31.63
C LYS A 102 -3.73 -17.59 -30.25
N VAL A 103 -3.91 -16.29 -30.05
CA VAL A 103 -4.46 -15.67 -28.84
C VAL A 103 -5.68 -14.84 -29.25
N GLY A 104 -6.76 -14.93 -28.51
CA GLY A 104 -7.96 -14.14 -28.78
C GLY A 104 -8.96 -14.14 -27.62
N CYS A 105 -9.95 -13.26 -27.73
CA CYS A 105 -11.00 -13.11 -26.74
C CYS A 105 -11.92 -14.35 -26.77
N ALA A 106 -11.86 -15.19 -25.73
CA ALA A 106 -12.82 -16.28 -25.58
C ALA A 106 -14.19 -15.71 -25.23
N GLY A 107 -15.27 -16.34 -25.71
CA GLY A 107 -16.65 -15.94 -25.39
C GLY A 107 -17.02 -16.06 -23.89
N VAL A 108 -16.12 -16.63 -23.07
CA VAL A 108 -16.26 -16.79 -21.62
C VAL A 108 -15.05 -16.12 -20.96
N ARG A 109 -15.32 -15.10 -20.14
CA ARG A 109 -14.31 -14.38 -19.37
C ARG A 109 -14.26 -14.99 -17.97
N GLU A 110 -13.20 -15.74 -17.68
CA GLU A 110 -12.96 -16.34 -16.36
C GLU A 110 -12.08 -15.40 -15.54
N ASP A 111 -12.73 -14.42 -14.91
CA ASP A 111 -12.09 -13.58 -13.89
C ASP A 111 -12.39 -14.20 -12.52
N GLY A 112 -11.46 -14.97 -11.97
CA GLY A 112 -11.65 -15.61 -10.67
C GLY A 112 -10.75 -16.81 -10.41
N GLN A 113 -10.95 -17.42 -9.24
CA GLN A 113 -10.27 -18.65 -8.87
C GLN A 113 -10.95 -19.83 -9.56
N ASP A 114 -10.20 -20.65 -10.28
CA ASP A 114 -10.69 -21.87 -10.94
C ASP A 114 -9.76 -23.05 -10.67
N GLU A 115 -10.28 -24.27 -10.85
CA GLU A 115 -9.51 -25.51 -10.77
C GLU A 115 -8.99 -25.90 -12.17
N ILE A 116 -7.67 -25.99 -12.30
CA ILE A 116 -7.00 -26.44 -13.52
C ILE A 116 -6.47 -27.86 -13.35
N THR A 117 -6.40 -28.60 -14.45
CA THR A 117 -5.68 -29.88 -14.54
C THR A 117 -4.30 -29.64 -15.12
N VAL A 118 -3.25 -30.09 -14.42
CA VAL A 118 -1.83 -29.86 -14.80
C VAL A 118 -1.12 -31.18 -15.16
N ASP A 119 -0.16 -31.10 -16.09
CA ASP A 119 0.79 -32.17 -16.41
C ASP A 119 1.97 -32.11 -15.44
N THR A 120 1.95 -32.97 -14.43
CA THR A 120 2.98 -33.03 -13.37
C THR A 120 4.36 -33.51 -13.86
N ASN A 121 4.47 -33.95 -15.12
CA ASN A 121 5.76 -34.22 -15.75
C ASN A 121 6.45 -32.93 -16.22
N SER A 122 5.74 -31.81 -16.32
CA SER A 122 6.35 -30.51 -16.60
C SER A 122 7.25 -30.08 -15.42
N PRO A 123 8.49 -29.62 -15.66
CA PRO A 123 9.40 -29.21 -14.58
C PRO A 123 8.79 -28.19 -13.61
N ILE A 124 7.98 -27.25 -14.11
CA ILE A 124 7.38 -26.20 -13.28
C ILE A 124 6.23 -26.72 -12.39
N PHE A 125 5.64 -27.88 -12.70
CA PHE A 125 4.56 -28.51 -11.93
C PHE A 125 5.02 -29.74 -11.13
N HIS A 126 6.32 -29.96 -11.03
CA HIS A 126 6.87 -31.09 -10.29
C HIS A 126 6.46 -31.04 -8.81
N GLY A 127 5.98 -32.17 -8.28
CA GLY A 127 5.55 -32.30 -6.88
C GLY A 127 4.18 -31.72 -6.55
N LEU A 128 3.44 -31.21 -7.54
CA LEU A 128 2.06 -30.75 -7.38
C LEU A 128 1.04 -31.87 -7.63
N SER A 129 -0.21 -31.63 -7.23
CA SER A 129 -1.32 -32.52 -7.56
C SER A 129 -1.72 -32.35 -9.02
N ASN A 130 -2.47 -33.29 -9.57
CA ASN A 130 -2.99 -33.18 -10.94
C ASN A 130 -4.06 -32.09 -11.09
N LYS A 131 -4.64 -31.63 -9.98
CA LYS A 131 -5.64 -30.58 -9.89
C LYS A 131 -5.13 -29.48 -8.98
N GLU A 132 -5.15 -28.25 -9.46
CA GLU A 132 -4.61 -27.09 -8.75
C GLU A 132 -5.60 -25.93 -8.84
N LYS A 133 -5.79 -25.20 -7.74
CA LYS A 133 -6.60 -23.98 -7.75
C LYS A 133 -5.73 -22.76 -8.03
N VAL A 134 -6.10 -22.02 -9.06
CA VAL A 134 -5.32 -20.90 -9.58
C VAL A 134 -6.21 -19.69 -9.83
N LEU A 135 -5.62 -18.49 -9.76
CA LEU A 135 -6.29 -17.26 -10.19
C LEU A 135 -6.11 -17.04 -11.69
N LEU A 136 -7.20 -17.19 -12.44
CA LEU A 136 -7.28 -16.77 -13.84
C LEU A 136 -7.82 -15.33 -13.88
N THR A 137 -7.04 -14.43 -14.47
CA THR A 137 -7.45 -13.04 -14.73
C THR A 137 -6.95 -12.68 -16.12
N HIS A 138 -7.76 -12.97 -17.14
CA HIS A 138 -7.36 -12.73 -18.52
C HIS A 138 -8.53 -12.24 -19.37
N GLY A 139 -8.30 -11.17 -20.13
CA GLY A 139 -9.20 -10.75 -21.20
C GLY A 139 -9.09 -11.68 -22.41
N ASP A 140 -7.86 -11.93 -22.85
CA ASP A 140 -7.54 -12.84 -23.96
C ASP A 140 -7.09 -14.21 -23.47
N SER A 141 -7.37 -15.23 -24.27
CA SER A 141 -7.02 -16.63 -23.98
C SER A 141 -6.25 -17.24 -25.16
N ILE A 142 -5.44 -18.25 -24.87
CA ILE A 142 -4.76 -19.04 -25.90
C ILE A 142 -5.77 -19.99 -26.54
N THR A 143 -6.07 -19.77 -27.82
CA THR A 143 -6.99 -20.61 -28.58
C THR A 143 -6.26 -21.76 -29.26
N GLU A 144 -5.02 -21.53 -29.71
CA GLU A 144 -4.15 -22.53 -30.32
C GLU A 144 -2.72 -22.34 -29.79
N ALA A 145 -2.11 -23.39 -29.22
CA ALA A 145 -0.75 -23.30 -28.67
C ALA A 145 0.33 -23.13 -29.75
N GLY A 146 0.08 -23.60 -30.98
CA GLY A 146 1.08 -23.64 -32.06
C GLY A 146 1.88 -24.96 -32.10
N PRO A 147 2.65 -25.20 -33.17
CA PRO A 147 3.28 -26.50 -33.44
C PRO A 147 4.46 -26.84 -32.52
N HIS A 148 5.06 -25.85 -31.84
CA HIS A 148 6.25 -26.05 -31.01
C HIS A 148 5.97 -26.01 -29.50
N LEU A 149 4.72 -25.79 -29.12
CA LEU A 149 4.30 -25.67 -27.73
C LEU A 149 3.39 -26.84 -27.34
N LYS A 150 3.80 -27.55 -26.30
CA LYS A 150 2.99 -28.59 -25.65
C LYS A 150 2.11 -27.92 -24.59
N VAL A 151 0.82 -28.21 -24.61
CA VAL A 151 -0.12 -27.79 -23.55
C VAL A 151 0.16 -28.61 -22.29
N THR A 152 0.42 -27.92 -21.17
CA THR A 152 0.77 -28.53 -19.87
C THR A 152 -0.27 -28.26 -18.79
N ALA A 153 -1.27 -27.41 -19.03
CA ALA A 153 -2.42 -27.29 -18.14
C ALA A 153 -3.69 -26.84 -18.88
N ARG A 154 -4.86 -27.23 -18.37
CA ARG A 154 -6.17 -26.78 -18.85
C ARG A 154 -7.14 -26.45 -17.72
N SER A 155 -7.98 -25.44 -17.90
CA SER A 155 -9.08 -25.13 -16.96
C SER A 155 -10.25 -26.09 -17.09
N SER A 156 -11.19 -25.99 -16.14
CA SER A 156 -12.44 -26.74 -16.14
C SER A 156 -13.29 -26.47 -17.39
N ALA A 157 -13.20 -25.27 -17.97
CA ALA A 157 -13.79 -24.87 -19.24
C ALA A 157 -12.92 -25.21 -20.48
N HIS A 158 -11.93 -26.09 -20.35
CA HIS A 158 -10.99 -26.52 -21.39
C HIS A 158 -10.07 -25.43 -21.96
N ILE A 159 -9.98 -24.26 -21.32
CA ILE A 159 -9.05 -23.18 -21.71
C ILE A 159 -7.61 -23.64 -21.49
N ILE A 160 -6.70 -23.29 -22.40
CA ILE A 160 -5.26 -23.58 -22.26
C ILE A 160 -4.71 -22.70 -21.13
N ALA A 161 -4.37 -23.33 -20.00
CA ALA A 161 -3.92 -22.64 -18.79
C ALA A 161 -2.39 -22.62 -18.65
N ALA A 162 -1.67 -23.52 -19.33
CA ALA A 162 -0.21 -23.48 -19.39
C ALA A 162 0.31 -24.17 -20.65
N VAL A 163 1.47 -23.70 -21.11
CA VAL A 163 2.21 -24.25 -22.25
C VAL A 163 3.70 -24.35 -21.91
N GLN A 164 4.40 -25.27 -22.56
CA GLN A 164 5.85 -25.33 -22.54
C GLN A 164 6.39 -25.59 -23.94
N HIS A 165 7.55 -25.04 -24.25
CA HIS A 165 8.25 -25.38 -25.49
C HIS A 165 8.84 -26.79 -25.40
N GLU A 166 8.82 -27.55 -26.51
CA GLU A 166 9.24 -28.96 -26.51
C GLU A 166 10.74 -29.15 -26.28
N SER A 167 11.60 -28.30 -26.87
CA SER A 167 13.06 -28.38 -26.75
C SER A 167 13.74 -27.23 -26.00
N LEU A 168 13.20 -26.02 -26.05
CA LEU A 168 13.76 -24.84 -25.39
C LEU A 168 13.26 -24.73 -23.93
N PRO A 169 14.03 -24.11 -23.02
CA PRO A 169 13.65 -23.94 -21.62
C PRO A 169 12.62 -22.82 -21.42
N LEU A 170 11.54 -22.83 -22.19
CA LEU A 170 10.50 -21.80 -22.22
C LEU A 170 9.19 -22.37 -21.68
N PHE A 171 8.64 -21.70 -20.67
CA PHE A 171 7.41 -22.08 -20.00
C PHE A 171 6.46 -20.89 -20.00
N GLY A 172 5.15 -21.15 -19.93
CA GLY A 172 4.21 -20.08 -19.65
C GLY A 172 2.91 -20.56 -19.04
N VAL A 173 2.31 -19.68 -18.23
CA VAL A 173 1.09 -19.92 -17.46
C VAL A 173 0.12 -18.77 -17.68
N GLN A 174 -1.16 -19.09 -17.86
CA GLN A 174 -2.25 -18.12 -18.10
C GLN A 174 -2.90 -17.62 -16.79
N PHE A 175 -2.39 -18.08 -15.65
CA PHE A 175 -2.79 -17.69 -14.31
C PHE A 175 -1.60 -17.03 -13.57
N HIS A 176 -1.88 -16.42 -12.43
CA HIS A 176 -0.87 -15.71 -11.62
C HIS A 176 -0.36 -16.59 -10.47
N PRO A 177 0.81 -17.26 -10.58
CA PRO A 177 1.39 -18.03 -9.47
C PRO A 177 1.91 -17.17 -8.30
N GLU A 178 2.06 -15.87 -8.50
CA GLU A 178 2.59 -14.93 -7.51
C GLU A 178 1.57 -14.47 -6.45
N VAL A 179 0.28 -14.71 -6.67
CA VAL A 179 -0.80 -14.27 -5.77
C VAL A 179 -1.24 -15.37 -4.80
N GLU A 180 -1.75 -14.98 -3.63
CA GLU A 180 -2.25 -15.91 -2.60
C GLU A 180 -3.45 -16.74 -3.05
N LEU A 181 -4.24 -16.24 -4.01
CA LEU A 181 -5.40 -16.97 -4.56
C LEU A 181 -4.99 -18.19 -5.40
N THR A 182 -3.70 -18.30 -5.76
CA THR A 182 -3.14 -19.51 -6.36
C THR A 182 -2.47 -20.34 -5.26
N GLU A 183 -3.17 -21.37 -4.78
CA GLU A 183 -2.85 -22.08 -3.53
C GLU A 183 -1.39 -22.61 -3.49
N ASN A 184 -0.90 -23.18 -4.59
CA ASN A 184 0.46 -23.70 -4.71
C ASN A 184 1.38 -22.84 -5.63
N GLY A 185 1.04 -21.58 -5.84
CA GLY A 185 1.76 -20.69 -6.76
C GLY A 185 3.23 -20.47 -6.40
N VAL A 186 3.54 -20.34 -5.10
CA VAL A 186 4.92 -20.24 -4.60
C VAL A 186 5.75 -21.48 -4.95
N GLN A 187 5.14 -22.67 -4.94
CA GLN A 187 5.82 -23.91 -5.32
C GLN A 187 6.13 -23.94 -6.82
N ILE A 188 5.24 -23.42 -7.67
CA ILE A 188 5.48 -23.28 -9.13
C ILE A 188 6.68 -22.35 -9.37
N LEU A 189 6.72 -21.19 -8.72
CA LEU A 189 7.85 -20.28 -8.82
C LEU A 189 9.14 -20.93 -8.33
N LYS A 190 9.09 -21.65 -7.19
CA LYS A 190 10.25 -22.38 -6.66
C LYS A 190 10.78 -23.42 -7.66
N ASN A 191 9.90 -24.20 -8.29
CA ASN A 191 10.27 -25.18 -9.30
C ASN A 191 10.98 -24.52 -10.49
N PHE A 192 10.47 -23.39 -10.97
CA PHE A 192 11.13 -22.62 -12.04
C PHE A 192 12.50 -22.09 -11.61
N LEU A 193 12.64 -21.55 -10.40
CA LEU A 193 13.94 -21.08 -9.88
C LEU A 193 14.94 -22.23 -9.71
N THR A 194 14.48 -23.40 -9.26
CA THR A 194 15.29 -24.62 -9.21
C THR A 194 15.72 -25.05 -10.61
N PHE A 195 14.82 -25.00 -11.59
CA PHE A 195 15.13 -25.30 -13.00
C PHE A 195 16.17 -24.33 -13.59
N CYS A 196 16.13 -23.04 -13.20
CA CYS A 196 17.16 -22.05 -13.53
C CYS A 196 18.54 -22.36 -12.91
N GLY A 197 18.62 -23.30 -11.96
CA GLY A 197 19.84 -23.62 -11.25
C GLY A 197 20.20 -22.63 -10.14
N CYS A 198 19.22 -21.89 -9.61
CA CYS A 198 19.43 -21.01 -8.46
C CYS A 198 19.77 -21.84 -7.21
N LYS A 199 20.70 -21.34 -6.39
CA LYS A 199 21.19 -21.96 -5.15
C LYS A 199 20.47 -21.49 -3.89
N PHE A 200 19.59 -20.50 -3.98
CA PHE A 200 18.76 -20.02 -2.88
C PHE A 200 19.59 -19.38 -1.74
N THR A 201 20.68 -18.69 -2.10
CA THR A 201 21.66 -18.10 -1.17
C THR A 201 21.38 -16.63 -0.83
N PHE A 202 20.30 -16.02 -1.32
CA PHE A 202 19.99 -14.63 -1.01
C PHE A 202 19.34 -14.53 0.38
N THR A 203 20.17 -14.43 1.43
CA THR A 203 19.72 -14.41 2.83
C THR A 203 19.71 -13.01 3.45
N MET A 204 19.04 -12.85 4.61
CA MET A 204 19.03 -11.58 5.36
C MET A 204 20.39 -11.22 5.98
N GLU A 205 21.22 -12.22 6.28
CA GLU A 205 22.57 -12.02 6.84
C GLU A 205 23.47 -11.32 5.82
N ASP A 206 23.50 -11.83 4.58
CA ASP A 206 24.26 -11.25 3.48
C ASP A 206 23.84 -9.81 3.17
N ARG A 207 22.54 -9.54 3.30
CA ARG A 207 21.97 -8.22 3.01
C ARG A 207 22.33 -7.17 4.03
N GLU A 208 22.29 -7.51 5.33
CA GLU A 208 22.78 -6.56 6.33
C GLU A 208 24.25 -6.23 6.10
N GLU A 209 25.11 -7.21 5.81
CA GLU A 209 26.51 -6.89 5.51
C GLU A 209 26.64 -6.07 4.22
N LYS A 210 25.80 -6.30 3.20
CA LYS A 210 25.71 -5.43 2.01
C LYS A 210 25.34 -3.99 2.38
N ALA A 211 24.32 -3.79 3.22
CA ALA A 211 23.91 -2.46 3.67
C ALA A 211 24.97 -1.78 4.54
N LEU A 212 25.62 -2.52 5.45
CA LEU A 212 26.72 -2.01 6.28
C LEU A 212 27.93 -1.61 5.43
N ARG A 213 28.29 -2.42 4.42
CA ARG A 213 29.35 -2.08 3.46
C ARG A 213 29.01 -0.83 2.66
N LEU A 214 27.81 -0.73 2.10
CA LEU A 214 27.34 0.47 1.39
C LEU A 214 27.50 1.73 2.26
N ILE A 215 27.06 1.67 3.52
CA ILE A 215 27.19 2.81 4.45
C ILE A 215 28.67 3.17 4.66
N ARG A 216 29.54 2.19 4.91
CA ARG A 216 30.98 2.41 5.14
C ARG A 216 31.69 2.98 3.90
N GLU A 217 31.39 2.46 2.72
CA GLU A 217 31.96 2.93 1.44
C GLU A 217 31.56 4.37 1.13
N ARG A 218 30.30 4.73 1.39
CA ARG A 218 29.77 6.07 1.15
C ARG A 218 30.23 7.11 2.18
N THR A 219 30.86 6.69 3.28
CA THR A 219 31.29 7.55 4.38
C THR A 219 32.80 7.47 4.67
N THR A 220 33.58 7.08 3.65
CA THR A 220 35.04 6.91 3.74
C THR A 220 35.80 8.19 4.14
N GLN A 221 35.24 9.37 3.90
CA GLN A 221 35.83 10.65 4.27
C GLN A 221 35.59 11.04 5.75
N GLY A 222 35.04 10.14 6.56
CA GLY A 222 34.78 10.40 7.98
C GLY A 222 33.59 11.34 8.24
N GLN A 223 32.78 11.58 7.22
CA GLN A 223 31.59 12.43 7.26
C GLN A 223 30.59 11.99 8.33
N LYS A 224 29.86 12.96 8.89
CA LYS A 224 28.68 12.67 9.72
C LYS A 224 27.50 12.31 8.82
N VAL A 225 26.60 11.49 9.35
CA VAL A 225 25.36 11.09 8.68
C VAL A 225 24.17 11.57 9.48
N LEU A 226 23.37 12.44 8.87
CA LEU A 226 22.08 12.88 9.37
C LEU A 226 21.01 11.84 9.03
N CYS A 227 20.22 11.42 10.02
CA CYS A 227 19.06 10.55 9.84
C CYS A 227 17.84 11.20 10.49
N LEU A 228 16.81 11.47 9.68
CA LEU A 228 15.52 11.96 10.16
C LEU A 228 14.66 10.76 10.57
N ALA A 229 14.53 10.53 11.88
CA ALA A 229 13.69 9.47 12.42
C ALA A 229 12.25 9.96 12.51
N SER A 230 11.34 9.40 11.71
CA SER A 230 9.91 9.70 11.79
C SER A 230 9.18 8.89 12.87
N GLY A 231 9.82 7.84 13.40
CA GLY A 231 9.19 6.86 14.28
C GLY A 231 8.55 5.67 13.54
N GLY A 232 8.52 5.72 12.21
CA GLY A 232 8.20 4.56 11.39
C GLY A 232 9.35 3.55 11.38
N VAL A 233 8.99 2.27 11.22
CA VAL A 233 9.92 1.11 11.24
C VAL A 233 11.14 1.34 10.36
N ASP A 234 10.96 1.85 9.14
CA ASP A 234 12.04 2.01 8.17
C ASP A 234 13.09 3.01 8.64
N SER A 235 12.63 4.14 9.20
CA SER A 235 13.52 5.16 9.75
C SER A 235 14.26 4.67 11.00
N THR A 236 13.60 3.87 11.84
CA THR A 236 14.21 3.27 13.03
C THR A 236 15.28 2.24 12.65
N VAL A 237 14.98 1.35 11.69
CA VAL A 237 15.93 0.35 11.19
C VAL A 237 17.11 1.03 10.52
N CYS A 238 16.87 2.07 9.72
CA CYS A 238 17.93 2.87 9.10
C CYS A 238 18.85 3.51 10.17
N ALA A 239 18.28 4.14 11.19
CA ALA A 239 19.07 4.75 12.28
C ALA A 239 19.96 3.73 13.01
N VAL A 240 19.44 2.53 13.29
CA VAL A 240 20.20 1.46 13.97
C VAL A 240 21.28 0.86 13.06
N LEU A 241 21.01 0.71 11.75
CA LEU A 241 22.04 0.30 10.79
C LEU A 241 23.19 1.30 10.71
N LEU A 242 22.89 2.59 10.67
CA LEU A 242 23.90 3.65 10.67
C LEU A 242 24.75 3.59 11.94
N LEU A 243 24.11 3.42 13.11
CA LEU A 243 24.81 3.27 14.38
C LEU A 243 25.78 2.08 14.34
N LYS A 244 25.31 0.93 13.86
CA LYS A 244 26.13 -0.29 13.74
C LYS A 244 27.29 -0.13 12.75
N ALA A 245 27.09 0.61 11.67
CA ALA A 245 28.10 0.83 10.65
C ALA A 245 29.16 1.87 11.07
N LEU A 246 28.74 2.95 11.74
CA LEU A 246 29.55 4.16 11.89
C LEU A 246 29.93 4.52 13.32
N GLY A 247 29.21 4.00 14.32
CA GLY A 247 29.31 4.39 15.72
C GLY A 247 28.51 5.65 16.06
N PRO A 248 28.29 5.92 17.37
CA PRO A 248 27.38 6.97 17.83
C PRO A 248 27.87 8.40 17.55
N GLU A 249 29.18 8.63 17.40
CA GLU A 249 29.73 9.98 17.18
C GLU A 249 29.48 10.53 15.77
N ARG A 250 29.30 9.62 14.80
CA ARG A 250 29.09 9.97 13.38
C ARG A 250 27.64 9.96 12.96
N VAL A 251 26.73 9.44 13.80
CA VAL A 251 25.30 9.38 13.50
C VAL A 251 24.58 10.50 14.22
N VAL A 252 23.98 11.40 13.46
CA VAL A 252 23.13 12.48 13.97
C VAL A 252 21.69 12.09 13.68
N CYS A 253 20.97 11.62 14.71
CA CYS A 253 19.56 11.25 14.56
C CYS A 253 18.67 12.35 15.13
N ILE A 254 17.75 12.85 14.31
CA ILE A 254 16.78 13.88 14.70
C ILE A 254 15.38 13.32 14.58
N HIS A 255 14.59 13.45 15.64
CA HIS A 255 13.15 13.20 15.64
C HIS A 255 12.41 14.51 15.84
N ILE A 256 11.59 14.91 14.87
CA ILE A 256 10.79 16.14 14.91
C ILE A 256 9.38 15.76 15.33
N ASP A 257 8.97 16.22 16.51
CA ASP A 257 7.56 16.16 16.92
C ASP A 257 6.81 17.35 16.34
N HIS A 258 6.02 17.08 15.31
CA HIS A 258 5.18 18.08 14.65
C HIS A 258 3.81 18.28 15.32
N GLY A 259 3.55 17.62 16.46
CA GLY A 259 2.33 17.81 17.24
C GLY A 259 1.11 17.01 16.77
N PHE A 260 1.23 16.21 15.71
CA PHE A 260 0.16 15.34 15.18
C PHE A 260 0.48 13.85 15.31
N MET A 261 1.38 13.49 16.22
CA MET A 261 1.70 12.10 16.57
C MET A 261 0.61 11.46 17.45
N ARG A 262 0.60 10.13 17.53
CA ARG A 262 -0.30 9.40 18.45
C ARG A 262 0.07 9.67 19.91
N LEU A 263 -0.79 9.22 20.81
CA LEU A 263 -0.58 9.39 22.26
C LEU A 263 0.79 8.82 22.67
N ASN A 264 1.64 9.66 23.26
CA ASN A 264 2.99 9.33 23.75
C ASN A 264 3.97 8.75 22.70
N GLU A 265 3.64 8.82 21.41
CA GLU A 265 4.40 8.10 20.37
C GLU A 265 5.83 8.63 20.21
N SER A 266 6.02 9.95 20.23
CA SER A 266 7.34 10.58 20.11
C SER A 266 8.26 10.15 21.26
N GLN A 267 7.73 10.09 22.49
CA GLN A 267 8.47 9.65 23.66
C GLN A 267 8.86 8.17 23.54
N GLU A 268 7.95 7.31 23.10
CA GLU A 268 8.23 5.88 22.89
C GLU A 268 9.29 5.65 21.81
N VAL A 269 9.23 6.39 20.70
CA VAL A 269 10.22 6.32 19.60
C VAL A 269 11.60 6.72 20.10
N VAL A 270 11.71 7.84 20.81
CA VAL A 270 12.97 8.34 21.36
C VAL A 270 13.53 7.37 22.40
N ALA A 271 12.69 6.87 23.31
CA ALA A 271 13.10 5.89 24.31
C ALA A 271 13.65 4.61 23.67
N ALA A 272 13.00 4.13 22.62
CA ALA A 272 13.42 2.94 21.90
C ALA A 272 14.74 3.10 21.15
N LEU A 273 14.89 4.21 20.42
CA LEU A 273 16.13 4.50 19.70
C LEU A 273 17.31 4.66 20.67
N ARG A 274 17.09 5.32 21.81
CA ARG A 274 18.09 5.42 22.88
C ARG A 274 18.43 4.07 23.49
N ALA A 275 17.44 3.20 23.71
CA ALA A 275 17.67 1.83 24.17
C ALA A 275 18.49 1.00 23.17
N ALA A 276 18.35 1.27 21.87
CA ALA A 276 19.19 0.70 20.82
C ALA A 276 20.59 1.35 20.70
N GLY A 277 20.91 2.34 21.53
CA GLY A 277 22.19 3.05 21.56
C GLY A 277 22.30 4.23 20.58
N VAL A 278 21.21 4.61 19.91
CA VAL A 278 21.19 5.76 19.00
C VAL A 278 21.05 7.04 19.82
N ASN A 279 21.94 8.01 19.59
CA ASN A 279 21.77 9.35 20.14
C ASN A 279 20.73 10.12 19.33
N VAL A 280 19.57 10.37 19.93
CA VAL A 280 18.44 11.05 19.28
C VAL A 280 18.17 12.40 19.91
N THR A 281 18.20 13.42 19.07
CA THR A 281 17.74 14.77 19.38
C THR A 281 16.24 14.86 19.09
N LEU A 282 15.44 15.04 20.14
CA LEU A 282 14.02 15.34 20.01
C LEU A 282 13.84 16.85 19.83
N ILE A 283 13.14 17.25 18.77
CA ILE A 283 12.77 18.64 18.50
C ILE A 283 11.26 18.76 18.63
N ASP A 284 10.80 19.50 19.63
CA ASP A 284 9.39 19.85 19.75
C ASP A 284 9.09 21.06 18.85
N ALA A 285 8.43 20.78 17.73
CA ALA A 285 8.01 21.78 16.75
C ALA A 285 6.48 21.99 16.77
N THR A 286 5.77 21.49 17.78
CA THR A 286 4.30 21.50 17.86
C THR A 286 3.71 22.88 17.60
N LYS A 287 4.27 23.91 18.24
CA LYS A 287 3.81 25.30 18.05
C LYS A 287 4.13 25.83 16.65
N GLN A 288 5.32 25.53 16.13
CA GLN A 288 5.74 25.96 14.79
C GLN A 288 4.82 25.39 13.72
N PHE A 289 4.47 24.10 13.81
CA PHE A 289 3.51 23.48 12.89
C PHE A 289 2.10 24.04 13.04
N SER A 290 1.61 24.18 14.27
CA SER A 290 0.27 24.72 14.54
C SER A 290 0.07 26.12 13.92
N GLU A 291 1.06 27.00 14.06
CA GLU A 291 1.01 28.39 13.58
C GLU A 291 1.51 28.56 12.13
N ALA A 292 1.95 27.49 11.48
CA ALA A 292 2.54 27.55 10.15
C ALA A 292 1.53 27.97 9.07
N THR A 293 2.05 28.72 8.09
CA THR A 293 1.36 29.11 6.86
C THR A 293 2.29 28.87 5.68
N THR A 294 1.76 28.75 4.46
CA THR A 294 2.59 28.56 3.27
C THR A 294 1.96 29.17 2.03
N GLU A 295 2.76 29.33 0.98
CA GLU A 295 2.23 29.68 -0.34
C GLU A 295 1.67 28.42 -0.99
N PHE A 296 0.37 28.41 -1.27
CA PHE A 296 -0.28 27.32 -1.97
C PHE A 296 -0.13 27.52 -3.48
N PRO A 297 0.38 26.51 -4.22
CA PRO A 297 0.62 26.65 -5.64
C PRO A 297 -0.69 26.79 -6.43
N ALA A 298 -0.63 27.47 -7.57
CA ALA A 298 -1.79 27.61 -8.45
C ALA A 298 -2.36 26.23 -8.85
N LYS A 299 -3.65 26.00 -8.59
CA LYS A 299 -4.32 24.72 -8.85
C LYS A 299 -5.75 24.97 -9.32
N ARG A 300 -6.16 24.32 -10.41
CA ARG A 300 -7.53 24.31 -10.96
C ARG A 300 -8.16 25.71 -11.09
N GLY A 301 -7.47 26.64 -11.75
CA GLY A 301 -8.01 27.98 -12.05
C GLY A 301 -7.96 29.00 -10.91
N LYS A 302 -7.45 28.63 -9.72
CA LYS A 302 -7.08 29.58 -8.66
C LYS A 302 -5.57 29.88 -8.74
N GLY A 303 -5.22 31.17 -8.70
CA GLY A 303 -3.82 31.61 -8.60
C GLY A 303 -3.16 31.18 -7.30
N ALA A 304 -1.84 31.32 -7.20
CA ALA A 304 -1.14 31.08 -5.95
C ALA A 304 -1.64 32.04 -4.85
N TYR A 305 -1.76 31.54 -3.63
CA TYR A 305 -2.22 32.35 -2.49
C TYR A 305 -1.55 31.89 -1.19
N GLN A 306 -1.48 32.78 -0.20
CA GLN A 306 -1.01 32.42 1.13
C GLN A 306 -2.11 31.71 1.92
N THR A 307 -1.82 30.54 2.47
CA THR A 307 -2.77 29.80 3.32
C THR A 307 -2.99 30.49 4.66
N GLY A 308 -4.09 30.14 5.33
CA GLY A 308 -4.23 30.37 6.77
C GLY A 308 -3.29 29.50 7.60
N LYS A 309 -3.41 29.58 8.93
CA LYS A 309 -2.65 28.75 9.87
C LYS A 309 -3.07 27.28 9.76
N LEU A 310 -2.13 26.36 9.93
CA LEU A 310 -2.44 24.92 9.91
C LEU A 310 -3.51 24.55 10.95
N CYS A 311 -3.47 25.14 12.14
CA CYS A 311 -4.46 24.89 13.19
C CYS A 311 -5.90 25.30 12.82
N GLU A 312 -6.07 26.07 11.74
CA GLU A 312 -7.33 26.55 11.18
C GLU A 312 -7.65 25.93 9.81
N ALA A 313 -6.72 25.15 9.24
CA ALA A 313 -6.84 24.59 7.90
C ALA A 313 -7.93 23.50 7.82
N ILE A 314 -8.86 23.66 6.88
CA ILE A 314 -9.91 22.69 6.60
C ILE A 314 -9.56 21.83 5.38
N ASP A 315 -8.97 22.43 4.34
CA ASP A 315 -8.63 21.73 3.12
C ASP A 315 -7.50 20.72 3.33
N PRO A 316 -7.69 19.43 2.99
CA PRO A 316 -6.69 18.39 3.20
C PRO A 316 -5.41 18.54 2.37
N GLU A 317 -5.48 19.23 1.23
CA GLU A 317 -4.31 19.51 0.41
C GLU A 317 -3.51 20.66 1.02
N GLU A 318 -4.17 21.72 1.49
CA GLU A 318 -3.51 22.78 2.27
C GLU A 318 -2.78 22.22 3.49
N LYS A 319 -3.46 21.36 4.28
CA LYS A 319 -2.84 20.68 5.43
C LYS A 319 -1.54 19.98 5.03
N ARG A 320 -1.56 19.21 3.94
CA ARG A 320 -0.37 18.48 3.45
C ARG A 320 0.76 19.39 3.02
N VAL A 321 0.46 20.45 2.25
CA VAL A 321 1.48 21.38 1.76
C VAL A 321 2.10 22.15 2.92
N ILE A 322 1.29 22.65 3.86
CA ILE A 322 1.78 23.36 5.05
C ILE A 322 2.69 22.45 5.88
N ILE A 323 2.25 21.22 6.20
CA ILE A 323 3.04 20.27 6.99
C ILE A 323 4.35 19.92 6.29
N GLY A 324 4.31 19.62 4.98
CA GLY A 324 5.52 19.31 4.21
C GLY A 324 6.53 20.46 4.24
N ASN A 325 6.09 21.67 3.91
CA ASN A 325 6.97 22.85 3.87
C ASN A 325 7.50 23.25 5.26
N THR A 326 6.69 23.08 6.30
CA THR A 326 7.11 23.36 7.69
C THR A 326 8.12 22.35 8.17
N PHE A 327 7.91 21.06 7.90
CA PHE A 327 8.87 20.01 8.23
C PHE A 327 10.25 20.30 7.62
N MET A 328 10.25 20.72 6.36
CA MET A 328 11.46 21.15 5.67
C MET A 328 12.15 22.33 6.39
N SER A 329 11.38 23.38 6.73
CA SER A 329 11.91 24.56 7.41
C SER A 329 12.48 24.25 8.80
N VAL A 330 11.82 23.37 9.56
CA VAL A 330 12.28 22.91 10.88
C VAL A 330 13.54 22.06 10.76
N CYS A 331 13.64 21.21 9.73
CA CYS A 331 14.85 20.44 9.46
C CYS A 331 16.05 21.36 9.17
N ASP A 332 15.87 22.38 8.33
CA ASP A 332 16.95 23.33 8.01
C ASP A 332 17.40 24.12 9.25
N ALA A 333 16.45 24.53 10.09
CA ALA A 333 16.75 25.18 11.38
C ALA A 333 17.52 24.23 12.32
N ALA A 334 17.10 22.97 12.43
CA ALA A 334 17.75 21.97 13.26
C ALA A 334 19.21 21.70 12.83
N VAL A 335 19.47 21.60 11.53
CA VAL A 335 20.82 21.43 10.98
C VAL A 335 21.72 22.60 11.36
N LYS A 336 21.18 23.83 11.29
CA LYS A 336 21.89 25.06 11.67
C LYS A 336 22.16 25.13 13.18
N ASP A 337 21.16 24.86 14.01
CA ASP A 337 21.26 24.93 15.47
C ASP A 337 22.25 23.89 16.04
N LEU A 338 22.33 22.73 15.40
CA LEU A 338 23.31 21.69 15.72
C LEU A 338 24.72 21.97 15.16
N ASN A 339 24.93 23.12 14.50
CA ASN A 339 26.19 23.52 13.86
C ASN A 339 26.77 22.41 12.96
N LEU A 340 25.92 21.75 12.19
CA LEU A 340 26.35 20.70 11.27
C LEU A 340 27.00 21.33 10.04
N ASP A 341 28.21 20.89 9.71
CA ASP A 341 28.88 21.29 8.48
C ASP A 341 28.18 20.63 7.29
N VAL A 342 27.33 21.40 6.61
CA VAL A 342 26.56 20.95 5.45
C VAL A 342 27.47 20.51 4.32
N ASN A 343 28.74 20.91 4.25
CA ASN A 343 29.68 20.45 3.21
C ASN A 343 30.29 19.07 3.55
N ASN A 344 30.23 18.66 4.81
CA ASN A 344 30.79 17.40 5.32
C ASN A 344 29.71 16.50 5.98
N LEU A 345 28.49 16.58 5.44
CA LEU A 345 27.30 15.86 5.91
C LEU A 345 26.74 14.99 4.78
N LEU A 346 26.29 13.78 5.13
CA LEU A 346 25.40 12.97 4.30
C LEU A 346 24.02 12.88 4.94
N LEU A 347 22.99 12.71 4.11
CA LEU A 347 21.63 12.42 4.55
C LEU A 347 21.31 10.94 4.30
N ALA A 348 20.89 10.24 5.35
CA ALA A 348 20.34 8.90 5.24
C ALA A 348 18.82 8.92 5.20
N GLN A 349 18.25 8.14 4.28
CA GLN A 349 16.81 7.94 4.19
C GLN A 349 16.47 6.46 4.29
N GLY A 350 15.35 6.15 4.96
CA GLY A 350 14.79 4.81 5.03
C GLY A 350 13.96 4.43 3.79
N THR A 351 14.25 5.00 2.63
CA THR A 351 13.51 4.75 1.38
C THR A 351 13.57 3.27 1.03
N LEU A 352 12.43 2.68 0.65
CA LEU A 352 12.34 1.26 0.30
C LEU A 352 12.27 1.05 -1.21
N ARG A 353 12.46 -0.21 -1.63
CA ARG A 353 12.38 -0.62 -3.04
C ARG A 353 11.04 -0.27 -3.70
N PRO A 354 9.86 -0.48 -3.07
CA PRO A 354 8.59 -0.08 -3.65
C PRO A 354 8.49 1.42 -3.94
N ASP A 355 9.12 2.26 -3.11
CA ASP A 355 9.12 3.72 -3.29
C ASP A 355 9.95 4.14 -4.52
N LEU A 356 11.05 3.44 -4.81
CA LEU A 356 11.88 3.70 -6.00
C LEU A 356 11.22 3.26 -7.31
N ILE A 357 10.46 2.17 -7.27
CA ILE A 357 9.70 1.68 -8.41
C ILE A 357 8.52 2.64 -8.70
N GLU A 358 7.85 3.14 -7.66
CA GLU A 358 6.73 4.09 -7.80
C GLU A 358 7.15 5.50 -8.20
N SER A 359 8.36 5.93 -7.83
CA SER A 359 8.88 7.24 -8.19
C SER A 359 9.44 7.31 -9.61
N GLY A 360 9.38 6.22 -10.38
CA GLY A 360 9.83 6.20 -11.77
C GLY A 360 11.29 6.63 -11.91
N SER A 361 12.14 6.28 -10.94
CA SER A 361 13.57 6.57 -11.04
C SER A 361 14.09 6.04 -12.38
N ALA A 362 15.00 6.79 -13.03
CA ALA A 362 15.47 6.55 -14.40
C ALA A 362 16.02 5.13 -14.67
N TYR A 363 16.16 4.32 -13.63
CA TYR A 363 16.60 2.93 -13.64
C TYR A 363 15.49 1.89 -13.82
N ALA A 364 14.20 2.20 -13.57
CA ALA A 364 13.13 1.18 -13.45
C ALA A 364 11.94 1.33 -14.42
N SER A 365 11.51 2.53 -14.80
CA SER A 365 10.44 2.72 -15.80
C SER A 365 10.42 4.14 -16.36
N LYS A 366 10.25 4.29 -17.67
CA LYS A 366 10.08 5.59 -18.36
C LYS A 366 8.61 6.06 -18.45
N VAL A 367 7.64 5.22 -18.03
CA VAL A 367 6.22 5.37 -18.43
C VAL A 367 5.28 5.68 -17.25
N ALA A 368 5.75 5.63 -16.00
CA ALA A 368 4.92 5.99 -14.86
C ALA A 368 5.01 7.50 -14.56
N ASP A 369 3.88 8.22 -14.68
CA ASP A 369 3.75 9.54 -14.06
C ASP A 369 4.07 9.40 -12.57
N ALA A 370 5.06 10.15 -12.09
CA ALA A 370 5.53 10.08 -10.71
C ALA A 370 4.43 10.59 -9.75
N ILE A 371 3.56 9.67 -9.30
CA ILE A 371 2.45 9.96 -8.37
C ILE A 371 2.97 10.41 -6.99
N LYS A 372 4.24 10.12 -6.66
CA LYS A 372 4.94 10.69 -5.51
C LYS A 372 5.82 11.85 -5.97
N THR A 373 5.28 13.07 -6.01
CA THR A 373 6.10 14.29 -5.98
C THR A 373 7.03 14.19 -4.77
N HIS A 374 8.34 14.22 -4.98
CA HIS A 374 9.35 14.00 -3.95
C HIS A 374 9.08 14.86 -2.71
N HIS A 375 8.56 14.24 -1.65
CA HIS A 375 8.08 14.94 -0.45
C HIS A 375 9.20 15.48 0.47
N ASN A 376 10.47 15.45 0.05
CA ASN A 376 11.63 15.94 0.81
C ASN A 376 12.51 16.79 -0.09
N ASP A 377 12.29 18.11 -0.11
CA ASP A 377 12.96 19.01 -1.04
C ASP A 377 13.31 20.37 -0.39
N THR A 378 14.07 20.35 0.72
CA THR A 378 14.67 21.59 1.29
C THR A 378 15.83 22.08 0.44
N ALA A 379 16.29 23.31 0.66
CA ALA A 379 17.54 23.79 0.07
C ALA A 379 18.73 22.88 0.44
N VAL A 380 18.79 22.42 1.70
CA VAL A 380 19.82 21.49 2.17
C VAL A 380 19.69 20.12 1.52
N VAL A 381 18.48 19.55 1.46
CA VAL A 381 18.23 18.24 0.83
C VAL A 381 18.49 18.31 -0.67
N ARG A 382 18.11 19.41 -1.34
CA ARG A 382 18.43 19.66 -2.76
C ARG A 382 19.93 19.74 -2.98
N GLN A 383 20.64 20.46 -2.13
CA GLN A 383 22.10 20.56 -2.20
C GLN A 383 22.75 19.18 -1.99
N LEU A 384 22.37 18.46 -0.93
CA LEU A 384 22.85 17.11 -0.65
C LEU A 384 22.51 16.14 -1.79
N ARG A 385 21.33 16.25 -2.40
CA ARG A 385 20.92 15.44 -3.54
C ARG A 385 21.74 15.76 -4.79
N ALA A 386 21.89 17.04 -5.12
CA ALA A 386 22.63 17.51 -6.29
C ALA A 386 24.11 17.11 -6.22
N GLU A 387 24.67 17.09 -5.01
CA GLU A 387 26.05 16.66 -4.77
C GLU A 387 26.18 15.14 -4.55
N GLY A 388 25.09 14.37 -4.67
CA GLY A 388 25.11 12.92 -4.54
C GLY A 388 25.44 12.43 -3.12
N ARG A 389 25.07 13.19 -2.08
CA ARG A 389 25.35 12.95 -0.66
C ARG A 389 24.15 12.36 0.10
N ILE A 390 23.21 11.76 -0.63
CA ILE A 390 22.14 10.93 -0.07
C ILE A 390 22.60 9.46 -0.04
N ILE A 391 22.29 8.77 1.07
CA ILE A 391 22.43 7.32 1.20
C ILE A 391 21.09 6.69 1.55
N GLU A 392 20.76 5.58 0.88
CA GLU A 392 19.48 4.88 1.06
C GLU A 392 19.76 3.41 1.36
N PRO A 393 20.16 3.05 2.59
CA PRO A 393 20.61 1.70 2.90
C PRO A 393 19.55 0.62 2.71
N LEU A 394 18.26 1.02 2.72
CA LEU A 394 17.10 0.14 2.63
C LEU A 394 16.46 0.11 1.24
N CYS A 395 17.08 0.76 0.23
CA CYS A 395 16.51 0.87 -1.12
C CYS A 395 16.28 -0.47 -1.82
N ASP A 396 17.00 -1.51 -1.43
CA ASP A 396 16.91 -2.88 -1.94
C ASP A 396 15.97 -3.79 -1.13
N TYR A 397 15.21 -3.22 -0.17
CA TYR A 397 14.38 -3.97 0.77
C TYR A 397 12.88 -3.75 0.58
N HIS A 398 12.13 -4.81 0.78
CA HIS A 398 10.69 -4.85 1.00
C HIS A 398 10.35 -4.67 2.48
N LYS A 399 9.09 -4.34 2.75
CA LYS A 399 8.64 -3.94 4.10
C LYS A 399 8.73 -5.06 5.14
N ASP A 400 8.47 -6.30 4.74
CA ASP A 400 8.64 -7.49 5.56
C ASP A 400 10.12 -7.76 5.89
N GLU A 401 11.00 -7.61 4.91
CA GLU A 401 12.44 -7.77 5.08
C GLU A 401 13.02 -6.72 6.03
N VAL A 402 12.58 -5.46 5.94
CA VAL A 402 12.98 -4.41 6.90
C VAL A 402 12.55 -4.75 8.31
N ARG A 403 11.39 -5.37 8.48
CA ARG A 403 10.93 -5.80 9.80
C ARG A 403 11.79 -6.93 10.36
N GLU A 404 12.07 -7.95 9.55
CA GLU A 404 12.96 -9.04 9.94
C GLU A 404 14.36 -8.52 10.31
N LEU A 405 14.89 -7.57 9.52
CA LEU A 405 16.13 -6.88 9.80
C LEU A 405 16.07 -6.13 11.14
N GLY A 406 14.99 -5.40 11.40
CA GLY A 406 14.79 -4.69 12.68
C GLY A 406 14.80 -5.61 13.89
N THR A 407 14.13 -6.77 13.81
CA THR A 407 14.16 -7.78 14.87
C THR A 407 15.59 -8.30 15.10
N ARG A 408 16.33 -8.59 14.02
CA ARG A 408 17.72 -9.07 14.13
C ARG A 408 18.69 -8.02 14.69
N LEU A 409 18.44 -6.75 14.41
CA LEU A 409 19.19 -5.63 14.99
C LEU A 409 18.85 -5.37 16.47
N GLY A 410 17.95 -6.15 17.08
CA GLY A 410 17.59 -6.03 18.49
C GLY A 410 16.54 -4.95 18.78
N ILE A 411 15.85 -4.44 17.75
CA ILE A 411 14.78 -3.46 17.94
C ILE A 411 13.57 -4.16 18.58
N PRO A 412 12.96 -3.59 19.64
CA PRO A 412 11.80 -4.19 20.29
C PRO A 412 10.67 -4.54 19.32
N THR A 413 10.13 -5.76 19.46
CA THR A 413 9.11 -6.33 18.56
C THR A 413 7.89 -5.41 18.37
N HIS A 414 7.42 -4.77 19.45
CA HIS A 414 6.26 -3.88 19.39
C HIS A 414 6.46 -2.65 18.50
N LEU A 415 7.71 -2.24 18.23
CA LEU A 415 8.04 -1.14 17.33
C LEU A 415 8.17 -1.61 15.90
N VAL A 416 8.90 -2.72 15.69
CA VAL A 416 9.09 -3.34 14.37
C VAL A 416 7.76 -3.76 13.77
N GLN A 417 6.82 -4.18 14.61
CA GLN A 417 5.49 -4.62 14.19
C GLN A 417 4.46 -3.48 14.12
N ARG A 418 4.85 -2.22 14.32
CA ARG A 418 3.92 -1.10 14.17
C ARG A 418 3.32 -1.06 12.77
N GLN A 419 2.05 -0.67 12.74
CA GLN A 419 1.37 -0.33 11.50
C GLN A 419 1.92 1.00 10.97
N PRO A 420 1.96 1.19 9.64
CA PRO A 420 2.34 2.47 9.05
C PRO A 420 1.52 3.63 9.62
N PHE A 421 2.17 4.78 9.77
CA PHE A 421 1.56 6.03 10.18
C PHE A 421 1.92 7.11 9.15
N PRO A 422 0.95 7.89 8.66
CA PRO A 422 1.21 8.87 7.61
C PRO A 422 2.09 10.01 8.14
N GLY A 423 2.90 10.63 7.27
CA GLY A 423 3.75 11.78 7.63
C GLY A 423 2.98 12.95 8.26
N PRO A 424 1.83 13.37 7.70
CA PRO A 424 0.95 14.35 8.36
C PRO A 424 0.29 13.90 9.66
N GLY A 425 0.43 12.62 10.03
CA GLY A 425 -0.12 12.02 11.24
C GLY A 425 -1.63 12.22 11.38
N LEU A 426 -2.04 12.63 12.59
CA LEU A 426 -3.43 12.86 12.94
C LEU A 426 -4.08 14.04 12.21
N ALA A 427 -3.31 14.91 11.53
CA ALA A 427 -3.85 16.07 10.82
C ALA A 427 -4.82 15.68 9.69
N ILE A 428 -4.60 14.51 9.07
CA ILE A 428 -5.47 13.93 8.04
C ILE A 428 -6.45 12.87 8.59
N ARG A 429 -6.55 12.77 9.92
CA ARG A 429 -7.51 11.91 10.63
C ARG A 429 -8.51 12.69 11.48
N VAL A 430 -8.31 14.00 11.62
CA VAL A 430 -9.33 14.93 12.10
C VAL A 430 -9.94 15.62 10.88
N LEU A 431 -11.21 15.33 10.60
CA LEU A 431 -11.94 16.11 9.61
C LEU A 431 -12.27 17.48 10.20
N CYS A 432 -11.70 18.51 9.60
CA CYS A 432 -11.90 19.88 10.06
C CYS A 432 -13.15 20.47 9.42
N SER A 433 -13.80 21.40 10.13
CA SER A 433 -15.02 22.06 9.69
C SER A 433 -15.13 23.43 10.36
N ASP A 434 -15.67 24.40 9.63
CA ASP A 434 -16.04 25.72 10.14
C ASP A 434 -17.38 25.69 10.91
N GLY A 435 -18.02 24.53 11.02
CA GLY A 435 -19.36 24.33 11.60
C GLY A 435 -20.47 24.29 10.55
N SER A 436 -20.15 24.45 9.26
CA SER A 436 -21.11 24.28 8.17
C SER A 436 -21.24 22.81 7.75
N LEU A 437 -22.45 22.44 7.34
CA LEU A 437 -22.74 21.14 6.75
C LEU A 437 -22.42 21.19 5.25
N PHE A 438 -21.65 20.24 4.75
CA PHE A 438 -21.39 20.15 3.33
C PHE A 438 -22.60 19.57 2.59
N LYS A 439 -23.29 20.40 1.80
CA LYS A 439 -24.42 20.01 0.94
C LYS A 439 -24.32 20.76 -0.40
N ASP A 440 -23.96 20.05 -1.46
CA ASP A 440 -23.96 20.57 -2.82
C ASP A 440 -25.28 20.25 -3.54
N GLU A 441 -25.37 20.63 -4.82
CA GLU A 441 -26.54 20.38 -5.67
C GLU A 441 -26.87 18.89 -5.84
N HIS A 442 -25.92 17.98 -5.58
CA HIS A 442 -26.13 16.55 -5.70
C HIS A 442 -26.58 15.89 -4.40
N TYR A 443 -26.55 16.60 -3.26
CA TYR A 443 -26.85 16.02 -1.94
C TYR A 443 -28.21 15.31 -1.89
N ALA A 444 -29.29 16.00 -2.28
CA ALA A 444 -30.65 15.46 -2.17
C ALA A 444 -30.85 14.21 -3.04
N ARG A 445 -30.37 14.25 -4.30
CA ARG A 445 -30.42 13.12 -5.22
C ARG A 445 -29.58 11.94 -4.74
N THR A 446 -28.41 12.22 -4.17
CA THR A 446 -27.52 11.20 -3.58
C THR A 446 -28.21 10.50 -2.41
N GLU A 447 -28.85 11.26 -1.52
CA GLU A 447 -29.60 10.72 -0.39
C GLU A 447 -30.78 9.86 -0.84
N GLU A 448 -31.57 10.33 -1.80
CA GLU A 448 -32.69 9.57 -2.37
C GLU A 448 -32.22 8.25 -2.99
N ASN A 449 -31.15 8.28 -3.79
CA ASN A 449 -30.59 7.10 -4.44
C ASN A 449 -30.12 6.07 -3.42
N VAL A 450 -29.35 6.49 -2.41
CA VAL A 450 -28.86 5.56 -1.37
C VAL A 450 -30.02 4.97 -0.57
N ARG A 451 -31.04 5.78 -0.25
CA ARG A 451 -32.25 5.32 0.45
C ARG A 451 -33.01 4.28 -0.38
N ALA A 452 -33.18 4.51 -1.68
CA ALA A 452 -33.82 3.56 -2.58
C ALA A 452 -33.03 2.25 -2.69
N VAL A 453 -31.69 2.34 -2.78
CA VAL A 453 -30.82 1.16 -2.77
C VAL A 453 -30.95 0.35 -1.48
N CYS A 454 -30.96 1.02 -0.32
CA CYS A 454 -31.12 0.35 0.98
C CYS A 454 -32.51 -0.26 1.17
N ALA A 455 -33.55 0.33 0.56
CA ALA A 455 -34.90 -0.22 0.53
C ALA A 455 -35.05 -1.43 -0.40
N GLY A 456 -34.01 -1.79 -1.17
CA GLY A 456 -34.04 -2.92 -2.10
C GLY A 456 -34.87 -2.64 -3.36
N ASP A 457 -34.87 -1.39 -3.82
CA ASP A 457 -35.60 -0.96 -5.02
C ASP A 457 -35.19 -1.78 -6.25
N GLU A 458 -36.16 -2.50 -6.82
CA GLU A 458 -35.98 -3.46 -7.91
C GLU A 458 -35.60 -2.80 -9.25
N ARG A 459 -35.67 -1.46 -9.34
CA ARG A 459 -35.17 -0.71 -10.52
C ARG A 459 -33.66 -0.86 -10.73
N PHE A 460 -32.92 -1.24 -9.69
CA PHE A 460 -31.48 -1.47 -9.77
C PHE A 460 -31.19 -2.94 -9.98
N GLU A 461 -30.86 -3.33 -11.21
CA GLU A 461 -30.50 -4.71 -11.58
C GLU A 461 -29.42 -5.32 -10.67
N LEU A 462 -28.43 -4.51 -10.27
CA LEU A 462 -27.34 -4.94 -9.37
C LEU A 462 -27.81 -5.35 -7.96
N LEU A 463 -29.03 -5.00 -7.55
CA LEU A 463 -29.59 -5.33 -6.24
C LEU A 463 -30.38 -6.63 -6.22
N LYS A 464 -30.77 -7.20 -7.37
CA LYS A 464 -31.60 -8.41 -7.43
C LYS A 464 -31.05 -9.57 -6.57
N PRO A 465 -29.73 -9.84 -6.53
CA PRO A 465 -29.17 -10.88 -5.66
C PRO A 465 -29.29 -10.58 -4.15
N LEU A 466 -29.43 -9.29 -3.78
CA LEU A 466 -29.45 -8.79 -2.41
C LEU A 466 -30.86 -8.51 -1.88
N CYS A 467 -31.89 -8.46 -2.72
CA CYS A 467 -33.25 -8.06 -2.32
C CYS A 467 -33.79 -8.87 -1.12
N LYS A 468 -33.54 -10.18 -1.06
CA LYS A 468 -33.96 -11.02 0.07
C LYS A 468 -33.23 -10.63 1.36
N GLU A 469 -31.93 -10.41 1.29
CA GLU A 469 -31.09 -10.01 2.43
C GLU A 469 -31.51 -8.62 2.93
N LEU A 470 -31.75 -7.67 2.02
CA LEU A 470 -32.19 -6.30 2.36
C LEU A 470 -33.55 -6.26 3.05
N ARG A 471 -34.52 -7.09 2.61
CA ARG A 471 -35.83 -7.20 3.27
C ARG A 471 -35.72 -7.73 4.71
N SER A 472 -34.75 -8.59 4.98
CA SER A 472 -34.50 -9.11 6.34
C SER A 472 -33.69 -8.15 7.20
N LEU A 473 -32.75 -7.42 6.59
CA LEU A 473 -31.83 -6.53 7.28
C LEU A 473 -32.48 -5.19 7.61
N GLU A 474 -33.35 -4.71 6.71
CA GLU A 474 -34.02 -3.40 6.74
C GLU A 474 -33.06 -2.25 7.11
N PRO A 475 -31.98 -2.05 6.35
CA PRO A 475 -30.98 -1.04 6.67
C PRO A 475 -31.55 0.37 6.51
N ALA A 476 -31.43 1.17 7.56
CA ALA A 476 -31.63 2.60 7.48
C ALA A 476 -30.34 3.27 6.99
N SER A 477 -30.48 4.34 6.20
CA SER A 477 -29.34 5.04 5.61
C SER A 477 -29.49 6.55 5.68
N CYS A 478 -28.37 7.26 5.84
CA CYS A 478 -28.28 8.71 5.62
C CYS A 478 -26.94 9.10 4.99
N ILE A 479 -26.91 10.24 4.30
CA ILE A 479 -25.68 10.83 3.79
C ILE A 479 -25.06 11.68 4.88
N LEU A 480 -23.76 11.48 5.12
CA LEU A 480 -22.99 12.32 6.02
C LEU A 480 -22.63 13.62 5.28
N PRO A 481 -23.02 14.79 5.80
CA PRO A 481 -22.79 16.09 5.15
C PRO A 481 -21.34 16.57 5.38
N ILE A 482 -20.39 15.72 5.00
CA ILE A 482 -18.95 15.90 5.03
C ILE A 482 -18.37 15.35 3.73
N ARG A 483 -17.12 15.72 3.44
CA ARG A 483 -16.37 15.16 2.32
C ARG A 483 -15.31 14.19 2.81
N THR A 484 -15.07 13.16 2.03
CA THR A 484 -13.96 12.24 2.24
C THR A 484 -13.30 11.90 0.90
N VAL A 485 -12.00 11.69 0.96
CA VAL A 485 -11.21 11.32 -0.20
C VAL A 485 -11.56 9.92 -0.70
N GLY A 486 -11.58 9.78 -2.02
CA GLY A 486 -11.70 8.53 -2.76
C GLY A 486 -10.80 8.54 -3.99
N VAL A 487 -10.73 7.39 -4.66
CA VAL A 487 -10.10 7.22 -5.98
C VAL A 487 -11.10 6.55 -6.88
N GLN A 488 -11.50 7.24 -7.94
CA GLN A 488 -12.44 6.75 -8.95
C GLN A 488 -11.78 6.89 -10.33
N GLY A 489 -11.58 5.77 -11.02
CA GLY A 489 -10.69 5.72 -12.18
C GLY A 489 -9.27 6.14 -11.80
N ASP A 490 -8.65 7.00 -12.61
CA ASP A 490 -7.28 7.48 -12.39
C ASP A 490 -7.21 8.74 -11.51
N GLY A 491 -8.38 9.26 -11.09
CA GLY A 491 -8.50 10.53 -10.41
C GLY A 491 -8.81 10.40 -8.92
N ARG A 492 -8.17 11.26 -8.12
CA ARG A 492 -8.57 11.49 -6.72
C ARG A 492 -9.83 12.35 -6.66
N THR A 493 -10.83 11.89 -5.92
CA THR A 493 -12.12 12.57 -5.75
C THR A 493 -12.36 12.92 -4.28
N TYR A 494 -13.20 13.93 -4.03
CA TYR A 494 -13.72 14.25 -2.71
C TYR A 494 -15.25 14.29 -2.80
N ALA A 495 -15.89 13.29 -2.20
CA ALA A 495 -17.33 13.07 -2.27
C ALA A 495 -17.89 12.64 -0.90
N TYR A 496 -19.17 12.31 -0.85
CA TYR A 496 -19.86 11.99 0.40
C TYR A 496 -19.46 10.65 1.00
N ALA A 497 -19.73 10.48 2.30
CA ALA A 497 -19.84 9.18 2.94
C ALA A 497 -21.32 8.88 3.23
N ALA A 498 -21.75 7.64 3.03
CA ALA A 498 -23.07 7.17 3.43
C ALA A 498 -22.97 6.29 4.69
N ALA A 499 -23.83 6.55 5.68
CA ALA A 499 -23.92 5.76 6.89
C ALA A 499 -25.12 4.81 6.84
N LEU A 500 -24.87 3.55 7.18
CA LEU A 500 -25.86 2.48 7.28
C LEU A 500 -26.08 2.12 8.74
N SER A 501 -27.32 1.82 9.14
CA SER A 501 -27.63 1.38 10.51
C SER A 501 -28.79 0.40 10.52
N ILE A 502 -28.72 -0.60 11.41
CA ILE A 502 -29.78 -1.62 11.57
C ILE A 502 -30.39 -1.66 12.97
N GLY A 503 -29.92 -0.81 13.90
CA GLY A 503 -30.45 -0.69 15.27
C GLY A 503 -29.92 -1.74 16.26
N ARG A 504 -29.06 -2.64 15.82
CA ARG A 504 -28.44 -3.71 16.62
C ARG A 504 -27.03 -4.01 16.12
N LEU A 505 -26.24 -4.75 16.91
CA LEU A 505 -24.96 -5.29 16.46
C LEU A 505 -25.22 -6.39 15.42
N PRO A 506 -24.69 -6.29 14.19
CA PRO A 506 -24.92 -7.31 13.16
C PRO A 506 -24.23 -8.62 13.50
N ASN A 507 -24.86 -9.74 13.15
CA ASN A 507 -24.22 -11.05 13.11
C ASN A 507 -23.36 -11.20 11.83
N LYS A 508 -22.65 -12.32 11.70
CA LYS A 508 -21.73 -12.57 10.58
C LYS A 508 -22.40 -12.50 9.20
N GLU A 509 -23.61 -13.04 9.05
CA GLU A 509 -24.34 -13.03 7.77
C GLU A 509 -24.85 -11.62 7.43
N GLU A 510 -25.31 -10.87 8.43
CA GLU A 510 -25.71 -9.48 8.27
C GLU A 510 -24.51 -8.60 7.87
N TRP A 511 -23.32 -8.83 8.45
CA TRP A 511 -22.08 -8.16 8.03
C TRP A 511 -21.70 -8.45 6.58
N ASN A 512 -21.85 -9.71 6.13
CA ASN A 512 -21.61 -10.06 4.73
C ASN A 512 -22.56 -9.29 3.80
N SER A 513 -23.84 -9.18 4.19
CA SER A 513 -24.86 -8.45 3.43
C SER A 513 -24.53 -6.94 3.37
N LEU A 514 -24.14 -6.35 4.49
CA LEU A 514 -23.68 -4.96 4.58
C LEU A 514 -22.42 -4.70 3.74
N GLY A 515 -21.47 -5.62 3.75
CA GLY A 515 -20.26 -5.55 2.93
C GLY A 515 -20.56 -5.58 1.42
N ARG A 516 -21.50 -6.42 0.99
CA ARG A 516 -21.97 -6.42 -0.41
C ARG A 516 -22.68 -5.12 -0.77
N LEU A 517 -23.52 -4.59 0.12
CA LEU A 517 -24.18 -3.31 -0.08
C LEU A 517 -23.15 -2.17 -0.22
N ALA A 518 -22.06 -2.22 0.57
CA ALA A 518 -20.96 -1.26 0.48
C ALA A 518 -20.22 -1.28 -0.87
N LEU A 519 -20.23 -2.41 -1.59
CA LEU A 519 -19.68 -2.53 -2.94
C LEU A 519 -20.66 -2.02 -4.02
N VAL A 520 -21.97 -2.11 -3.78
CA VAL A 520 -23.00 -1.76 -4.77
C VAL A 520 -23.32 -0.26 -4.75
N ILE A 521 -23.46 0.35 -3.58
CA ILE A 521 -23.86 1.76 -3.48
C ILE A 521 -22.96 2.70 -4.31
N PRO A 522 -21.61 2.64 -4.21
CA PRO A 522 -20.75 3.55 -4.98
C PRO A 522 -20.80 3.32 -6.50
N LYS A 523 -21.14 2.10 -6.96
CA LYS A 523 -21.33 1.80 -8.38
C LYS A 523 -22.59 2.45 -8.94
N LEU A 524 -23.62 2.61 -8.11
CA LEU A 524 -24.90 3.22 -8.48
C LEU A 524 -24.90 4.74 -8.26
N THR A 525 -24.05 5.23 -7.35
CA THR A 525 -24.00 6.65 -6.97
C THR A 525 -22.54 7.12 -6.85
N SER A 526 -22.01 7.68 -7.93
CA SER A 526 -20.61 8.16 -8.01
C SER A 526 -20.26 9.27 -7.01
N ASN A 527 -21.25 9.96 -6.45
CA ASN A 527 -21.06 11.00 -5.44
C ASN A 527 -20.84 10.44 -4.01
N VAL A 528 -20.68 9.12 -3.87
CA VAL A 528 -20.37 8.46 -2.59
C VAL A 528 -19.03 7.76 -2.68
N ASN A 529 -18.06 8.24 -1.89
CA ASN A 529 -16.73 7.66 -1.81
C ASN A 529 -16.62 6.58 -0.73
N ARG A 530 -17.43 6.66 0.34
CA ARG A 530 -17.35 5.73 1.47
C ARG A 530 -18.71 5.28 1.97
N ILE A 531 -18.75 4.05 2.46
CA ILE A 531 -19.88 3.43 3.13
C ILE A 531 -19.42 3.02 4.53
N VAL A 532 -20.11 3.52 5.55
CA VAL A 532 -19.81 3.18 6.95
C VAL A 532 -21.02 2.52 7.61
N PHE A 533 -20.77 1.56 8.49
CA PHE A 533 -21.79 1.08 9.42
C PHE A 533 -21.76 1.93 10.69
N MET A 534 -22.90 2.47 11.10
CA MET A 534 -23.07 3.29 12.30
C MET A 534 -23.73 2.48 13.41
N PHE A 535 -23.00 2.29 14.52
CA PHE A 535 -23.49 1.54 15.68
C PHE A 535 -24.56 2.33 16.46
N GLY A 536 -25.49 1.61 17.09
CA GLY A 536 -26.60 2.17 17.88
C GLY A 536 -27.95 2.14 17.16
N PRO A 537 -28.96 2.92 17.64
CA PRO A 537 -30.31 2.97 17.05
C PRO A 537 -30.30 3.32 15.55
N LYS A 538 -31.29 2.79 14.81
CA LYS A 538 -31.51 3.09 13.37
C LYS A 538 -31.66 4.60 13.16
N ARG A 539 -31.10 5.11 12.07
CA ARG A 539 -31.18 6.53 11.67
C ARG A 539 -31.34 6.65 10.16
N THR A 540 -32.33 7.45 9.76
CA THR A 540 -32.61 7.85 8.37
C THR A 540 -32.32 9.33 8.11
N GLU A 541 -32.15 10.11 9.17
CA GLU A 541 -31.89 11.54 9.11
C GLU A 541 -30.38 11.81 9.21
N ALA A 542 -29.91 12.75 8.39
CA ALA A 542 -28.57 13.28 8.46
C ALA A 542 -28.38 14.13 9.74
N PRO A 543 -27.14 14.31 10.23
CA PRO A 543 -26.88 15.17 11.37
C PRO A 543 -27.33 16.61 11.07
N LEU A 544 -27.99 17.23 12.06
CA LEU A 544 -28.57 18.56 11.93
C LEU A 544 -27.56 19.69 12.07
N LYS A 545 -26.40 19.42 12.68
CA LYS A 545 -25.34 20.40 12.94
C LYS A 545 -23.97 19.76 12.74
N ALA A 546 -23.04 20.53 12.21
CA ALA A 546 -21.63 20.21 12.23
C ALA A 546 -20.97 20.99 13.37
N THR A 547 -19.98 20.37 13.99
CA THR A 547 -19.19 20.96 15.05
C THR A 547 -18.01 21.66 14.43
N LYS A 548 -17.75 22.93 14.82
CA LYS A 548 -16.51 23.58 14.41
C LYS A 548 -15.33 22.77 14.95
N SER A 549 -14.47 22.30 14.05
CA SER A 549 -13.37 21.41 14.36
C SER A 549 -12.14 21.83 13.60
N SER A 550 -11.02 21.93 14.31
CA SER A 550 -9.76 22.39 13.75
C SER A 550 -8.60 21.66 14.42
N LEU A 551 -7.39 21.81 13.90
CA LEU A 551 -6.20 21.08 14.35
C LEU A 551 -5.59 21.70 15.62
N VAL A 552 -6.39 21.78 16.69
CA VAL A 552 -6.01 22.32 18.00
C VAL A 552 -5.85 21.20 19.03
N PRO A 553 -5.04 21.41 20.10
CA PRO A 553 -4.76 20.37 21.11
C PRO A 553 -6.02 19.69 21.66
N GLU A 554 -7.06 20.45 21.99
CA GLU A 554 -8.31 19.91 22.55
C GLU A 554 -8.99 18.88 21.63
N VAL A 555 -8.95 19.08 20.30
CA VAL A 555 -9.53 18.15 19.33
C VAL A 555 -8.60 16.98 19.05
N LEU A 556 -7.29 17.24 18.96
CA LEU A 556 -6.29 16.22 18.72
C LEU A 556 -6.22 15.23 19.88
N ASP A 557 -6.33 15.68 21.13
CA ASP A 557 -6.27 14.83 22.31
C ASP A 557 -7.47 13.89 22.39
N LYS A 558 -8.66 14.35 21.97
CA LYS A 558 -9.85 13.48 21.80
C LYS A 558 -9.59 12.36 20.80
N LEU A 559 -8.99 12.68 19.64
CA LEU A 559 -8.63 11.67 18.66
C LEU A 559 -7.52 10.74 19.17
N ARG A 560 -6.51 11.24 19.87
CA ARG A 560 -5.43 10.43 20.47
C ARG A 560 -5.99 9.39 21.43
N LEU A 561 -6.95 9.77 22.28
CA LEU A 561 -7.62 8.84 23.20
C LEU A 561 -8.41 7.75 22.47
N ALA A 562 -9.13 8.13 21.41
CA ALA A 562 -9.87 7.17 20.59
C ALA A 562 -8.91 6.22 19.83
N ASP A 563 -7.85 6.75 19.21
CA ASP A 563 -6.84 5.98 18.48
C ASP A 563 -6.10 5.01 19.41
N ASP A 564 -5.69 5.46 20.61
CA ASP A 564 -5.07 4.62 21.62
C ASP A 564 -5.98 3.46 22.09
N THR A 565 -7.26 3.76 22.31
CA THR A 565 -8.27 2.75 22.69
C THR A 565 -8.36 1.64 21.65
N VAL A 566 -8.42 2.00 20.36
CA VAL A 566 -8.45 1.03 19.27
C VAL A 566 -7.14 0.25 19.22
N ASN A 567 -5.98 0.92 19.25
CA ASN A 567 -4.67 0.25 19.18
C ASN A 567 -4.46 -0.75 20.34
N ARG A 568 -4.87 -0.41 21.57
CA ARG A 568 -4.79 -1.34 22.72
C ARG A 568 -5.63 -2.60 22.50
N ALA A 569 -6.84 -2.46 21.96
CA ALA A 569 -7.67 -3.62 21.62
C ALA A 569 -7.01 -4.45 20.49
N LEU A 570 -6.46 -3.81 19.45
CA LEU A 570 -5.77 -4.53 18.38
C LEU A 570 -4.57 -5.35 18.90
N ILE A 571 -3.81 -4.81 19.86
CA ILE A 571 -2.70 -5.52 20.52
C ILE A 571 -3.24 -6.69 21.35
N LYS A 572 -4.24 -6.45 22.20
CA LYS A 572 -4.86 -7.46 23.07
C LYS A 572 -5.36 -8.67 22.29
N TYR A 573 -5.98 -8.45 21.13
CA TYR A 573 -6.55 -9.49 20.28
C TYR A 573 -5.60 -10.00 19.19
N GLY A 574 -4.33 -9.57 19.17
CA GLY A 574 -3.34 -10.04 18.20
C GLY A 574 -3.62 -9.63 16.74
N LEU A 575 -4.33 -8.51 16.54
CA LEU A 575 -4.81 -8.06 15.23
C LEU A 575 -3.83 -7.13 14.50
N VAL A 576 -2.83 -6.58 15.21
CA VAL A 576 -1.85 -5.62 14.65
C VAL A 576 -1.16 -6.16 13.39
N ARG A 577 -0.88 -7.47 13.34
CA ARG A 577 -0.20 -8.14 12.21
C ARG A 577 -1.15 -8.63 11.12
N ARG A 578 -2.42 -8.84 11.45
CA ARG A 578 -3.45 -9.28 10.50
C ARG A 578 -3.93 -8.12 9.64
N LEU A 579 -3.97 -6.93 10.22
CA LEU A 579 -4.42 -5.71 9.57
C LEU A 579 -3.22 -4.90 9.10
N SER A 580 -3.23 -4.47 7.84
CA SER A 580 -2.15 -3.65 7.27
C SER A 580 -2.11 -2.27 7.92
N GLN A 581 -3.28 -1.67 8.18
CA GLN A 581 -3.41 -0.40 8.88
C GLN A 581 -4.83 -0.24 9.45
N VAL A 582 -4.97 0.46 10.58
CA VAL A 582 -6.28 0.85 11.14
C VAL A 582 -6.34 2.35 11.45
N PRO A 583 -6.66 3.21 10.47
CA PRO A 583 -6.99 4.60 10.77
C PRO A 583 -8.20 4.74 11.71
N VAL A 584 -8.05 5.57 12.72
CA VAL A 584 -9.16 6.08 13.54
C VAL A 584 -9.36 7.54 13.17
N VAL A 585 -10.59 7.90 12.83
CA VAL A 585 -10.91 9.21 12.24
C VAL A 585 -11.98 9.90 13.08
N LEU A 586 -11.74 11.16 13.43
CA LEU A 586 -12.69 11.99 14.17
C LEU A 586 -13.49 12.85 13.19
N LEU A 587 -14.81 12.66 13.16
CA LEU A 587 -15.74 13.40 12.31
C LEU A 587 -16.41 14.52 13.10
N PRO A 588 -16.52 15.74 12.54
CA PRO A 588 -17.12 16.90 13.20
C PRO A 588 -18.65 16.88 13.15
N ILE A 589 -19.27 15.72 13.38
CA ILE A 589 -20.72 15.54 13.32
C ILE A 589 -21.22 14.71 14.50
N GLY A 590 -22.27 15.21 15.16
CA GLY A 590 -23.01 14.50 16.19
C GLY A 590 -24.43 14.16 15.72
N PHE A 591 -24.92 12.99 16.11
CA PHE A 591 -26.29 12.52 15.82
C PHE A 591 -27.22 12.62 17.03
N GLU A 592 -26.64 12.76 18.22
CA GLU A 592 -27.31 12.67 19.51
C GLU A 592 -26.77 13.75 20.43
N GLU A 593 -27.50 14.04 21.51
CA GLU A 593 -27.08 15.02 22.53
C GLU A 593 -25.83 14.58 23.31
N LYS A 594 -25.42 13.31 23.17
CA LYS A 594 -24.31 12.72 23.93
C LYS A 594 -22.97 13.39 23.67
N GLY A 595 -22.68 13.82 22.44
CA GLY A 595 -21.38 14.43 22.10
C GLY A 595 -21.37 15.07 20.72
N PRO A 596 -20.43 16.01 20.45
CA PRO A 596 -20.40 16.77 19.21
C PRO A 596 -19.63 16.08 18.04
N PHE A 597 -18.94 14.96 18.30
CA PHE A 597 -18.15 14.25 17.28
C PHE A 597 -18.65 12.83 17.06
N SER A 598 -18.27 12.22 15.94
CA SER A 598 -18.38 10.78 15.72
C SER A 598 -17.01 10.21 15.37
N VAL A 599 -16.77 8.93 15.66
CA VAL A 599 -15.50 8.27 15.35
C VAL A 599 -15.71 7.18 14.31
N VAL A 600 -14.84 7.13 13.30
CA VAL A 600 -14.78 6.03 12.33
C VAL A 600 -13.56 5.17 12.64
N ILE A 601 -13.77 3.87 12.70
CA ILE A 601 -12.72 2.84 12.71
C ILE A 601 -12.59 2.34 11.28
N ARG A 602 -11.41 2.45 10.69
CA ARG A 602 -11.13 2.01 9.31
C ARG A 602 -10.10 0.88 9.33
N PRO A 603 -10.49 -0.38 9.51
CA PRO A 603 -9.57 -1.49 9.32
C PRO A 603 -9.28 -1.66 7.84
N PHE A 604 -8.02 -1.90 7.47
CA PHE A 604 -7.62 -2.05 6.08
C PHE A 604 -6.61 -3.18 5.92
N ILE A 605 -6.87 -4.03 4.92
CA ILE A 605 -6.03 -5.15 4.53
C ILE A 605 -5.59 -4.89 3.09
N THR A 606 -4.28 -4.93 2.89
CA THR A 606 -3.64 -4.67 1.60
C THR A 606 -2.23 -5.27 1.56
N ASN A 607 -1.81 -5.65 0.36
CA ASN A 607 -0.45 -6.10 0.07
C ASN A 607 0.46 -4.99 -0.47
N ASP A 608 -0.11 -3.93 -1.06
CA ASP A 608 0.62 -2.92 -1.83
C ASP A 608 0.16 -1.47 -1.57
N PHE A 609 -0.87 -1.27 -0.76
CA PHE A 609 -1.59 0.00 -0.55
C PHE A 609 -2.18 0.64 -1.82
N MET A 610 -2.12 -0.01 -2.98
CA MET A 610 -2.76 0.43 -4.23
C MET A 610 -4.21 -0.03 -4.28
N THR A 611 -4.47 -1.27 -3.86
CA THR A 611 -5.81 -1.82 -3.66
C THR A 611 -5.95 -2.35 -2.24
N GLY A 612 -7.17 -2.57 -1.78
CA GLY A 612 -7.37 -3.24 -0.49
C GLY A 612 -8.81 -3.28 -0.04
N VAL A 613 -9.05 -4.07 1.01
CA VAL A 613 -10.39 -4.35 1.52
C VAL A 613 -10.48 -3.97 3.01
N PRO A 614 -11.67 -3.60 3.51
CA PRO A 614 -11.89 -3.53 4.94
C PRO A 614 -11.81 -4.94 5.54
N ALA A 615 -11.43 -5.04 6.81
CA ALA A 615 -11.60 -6.30 7.53
C ALA A 615 -13.09 -6.57 7.73
N ALA A 616 -13.55 -7.77 7.41
CA ALA A 616 -14.96 -8.13 7.62
C ALA A 616 -15.20 -8.44 9.10
N PRO A 617 -16.13 -7.77 9.81
CA PRO A 617 -16.47 -8.15 11.17
C PRO A 617 -16.97 -9.60 11.26
N GLY A 618 -16.47 -10.34 12.27
CA GLY A 618 -16.71 -11.78 12.42
C GLY A 618 -15.79 -12.67 11.58
N SER A 619 -14.83 -12.08 10.86
CA SER A 619 -13.67 -12.80 10.31
C SER A 619 -12.57 -12.97 11.37
N ALA A 620 -11.52 -13.72 11.01
CA ALA A 620 -10.32 -13.82 11.84
C ALA A 620 -9.55 -12.49 11.95
N ASP A 621 -9.78 -11.56 11.02
CA ASP A 621 -9.10 -10.26 10.98
C ASP A 621 -9.85 -9.17 11.74
N MET A 622 -11.12 -9.40 12.07
CA MET A 622 -11.89 -8.59 13.01
C MET A 622 -12.91 -9.46 13.77
N PRO A 623 -12.49 -10.16 14.84
CA PRO A 623 -13.41 -10.92 15.69
C PRO A 623 -14.50 -10.02 16.29
N LEU A 624 -15.73 -10.53 16.39
CA LEU A 624 -16.86 -9.74 16.91
C LEU A 624 -16.64 -9.29 18.36
N GLU A 625 -15.93 -10.09 19.15
CA GLU A 625 -15.58 -9.73 20.53
C GLU A 625 -14.66 -8.50 20.58
N ALA A 626 -13.61 -8.49 19.77
CA ALA A 626 -12.69 -7.36 19.67
C ALA A 626 -13.42 -6.09 19.20
N LEU A 627 -14.26 -6.22 18.16
CA LEU A 627 -15.06 -5.11 17.66
C LEU A 627 -16.03 -4.58 18.73
N LYS A 628 -16.68 -5.47 19.48
CA LYS A 628 -17.61 -5.10 20.55
C LYS A 628 -16.91 -4.31 21.65
N GLU A 629 -15.76 -4.78 22.13
CA GLU A 629 -14.97 -4.07 23.14
C GLU A 629 -14.55 -2.67 22.67
N ILE A 630 -14.07 -2.57 21.42
CA ILE A 630 -13.71 -1.28 20.83
C ILE A 630 -14.90 -0.33 20.81
N VAL A 631 -16.05 -0.79 20.30
CA VAL A 631 -17.25 0.04 20.15
C VAL A 631 -17.79 0.47 21.51
N GLU A 632 -17.93 -0.45 22.47
CA GLU A 632 -18.44 -0.14 23.81
C GLU A 632 -17.53 0.86 24.54
N THR A 633 -16.21 0.69 24.44
CA THR A 633 -15.25 1.61 25.07
C THR A 633 -15.30 2.99 24.45
N LEU A 634 -15.31 3.08 23.11
CA LEU A 634 -15.42 4.36 22.39
C LEU A 634 -16.76 5.05 22.67
N GLN A 635 -17.87 4.31 22.70
CA GLN A 635 -19.17 4.85 23.06
C GLN A 635 -19.22 5.39 24.50
N GLY A 636 -18.29 4.99 25.37
CA GLY A 636 -18.17 5.51 26.73
C GLY A 636 -17.63 6.94 26.82
N PHE A 637 -17.03 7.48 25.76
CA PHE A 637 -16.47 8.83 25.77
C PHE A 637 -17.55 9.90 25.54
N ASP A 638 -17.58 10.92 26.43
CA ASP A 638 -18.57 12.01 26.38
C ASP A 638 -18.47 12.89 25.13
N PHE A 639 -17.34 12.90 24.43
CA PHE A 639 -17.21 13.66 23.19
C PHE A 639 -17.71 12.89 21.94
N ILE A 640 -18.02 11.59 22.07
CA ILE A 640 -18.42 10.71 20.97
C ILE A 640 -19.93 10.49 20.99
N SER A 641 -20.57 10.98 19.92
CA SER A 641 -21.98 10.73 19.60
C SER A 641 -22.18 9.32 19.04
N ARG A 642 -21.44 8.96 17.99
CA ARG A 642 -21.57 7.67 17.30
C ARG A 642 -20.20 7.10 16.96
N VAL A 643 -20.12 5.78 17.04
CA VAL A 643 -19.00 5.00 16.51
C VAL A 643 -19.44 4.43 15.17
N MET A 644 -18.53 4.41 14.21
CA MET A 644 -18.75 3.95 12.86
C MET A 644 -17.62 3.00 12.43
N TYR A 645 -17.93 2.07 11.54
CA TYR A 645 -16.99 1.12 10.96
C TYR A 645 -16.97 1.28 9.43
N ASP A 646 -15.80 1.55 8.86
CA ASP A 646 -15.67 1.74 7.41
C ASP A 646 -15.71 0.40 6.66
N LEU A 647 -16.68 0.25 5.75
CA LEU A 647 -16.92 -0.94 4.94
C LEU A 647 -16.36 -0.77 3.51
N THR A 648 -15.60 0.28 3.25
CA THR A 648 -15.19 0.64 1.89
C THR A 648 -13.84 0.02 1.51
N GLY A 649 -13.82 -0.67 0.37
CA GLY A 649 -12.60 -1.07 -0.31
C GLY A 649 -11.90 0.10 -1.01
N LYS A 650 -10.66 -0.13 -1.45
CA LYS A 650 -9.91 0.76 -2.35
C LYS A 650 -9.74 0.06 -3.70
N PRO A 651 -10.30 0.60 -4.79
CA PRO A 651 -11.27 1.71 -4.89
C PRO A 651 -12.70 1.31 -4.40
N PRO A 652 -13.64 2.27 -4.19
CA PRO A 652 -13.56 3.72 -4.45
C PRO A 652 -13.02 4.54 -3.28
N GLY A 653 -12.92 3.96 -2.08
CA GLY A 653 -12.31 4.62 -0.93
C GLY A 653 -10.78 4.64 -1.06
N THR A 654 -10.13 5.15 -0.03
CA THR A 654 -8.67 5.02 0.16
C THR A 654 -8.40 4.52 1.58
N THR A 655 -7.12 4.41 1.95
CA THR A 655 -6.73 4.01 3.31
C THR A 655 -7.11 5.07 4.34
N GLU A 656 -6.64 6.31 4.18
CA GLU A 656 -6.97 7.46 5.06
C GLU A 656 -8.25 8.19 4.58
N TRP A 657 -8.91 8.96 5.43
CA TRP A 657 -10.17 9.65 5.09
C TRP A 657 -10.01 11.02 4.41
N GLU A 658 -8.81 11.57 4.47
CA GLU A 658 -8.40 12.84 3.86
C GLU A 658 -7.16 12.68 3.03
#